data_AF-A0A5C5WVR5-F1
#
_entry.id   AF-A0A5C5WVR5-F1
#
_cell.length_a   1.000
_cell.length_b   1.000
_cell.length_c   1.000
_cell.angle_alpha   90.00
_cell.angle_beta   90.00
_cell.angle_gamma   90.00
#
_symmetry.space_group_name_H-M   'P 1'
#
loop_
_entity.id
_entity.type
_entity.pdbx_description
1 polymer ?
#
loop_
_entity_poly.entity_id
_entity_poly.type
_entity_poly.pdbx_seq_one_letter_code
_entity_poly.pdbx_strand_id
1 'polypeptide(L)'
;MLLGPNVRSHTSPQTGSPVPDGCGLFPTIRAASFHAMLAGIFATLFASLNVSMAADPNDEAAKFEAATKAWEATYDEQVLPILQDRCADCHVGEDAESHFNLDRYSSGKRVSKRSRAWKEVGKRVRLNEMPPEGSPEMTDNEKALLHQWLDARPRRDLCSSLATDETKSWYQGYVMSRRLTRTEYTNAVAELVGLPVKDPSQIPSDGAGGEGFDTAGDALFTSAIHIERYLSVAAGLIDEVLATSQNMQNQNHNDQSRKHLARQAHQQLFADVEDVTQADREDASRIIEAFAHRAWRRTVEFGEVDRLLTLFDAAQSRGTSFEVATGEALKAILVSPHFLFVVETETPEGGVQRLTQHQLATRLALFLWSSVPDEELLRAADEGRLDTKEQIIEQTRRMLADPRSRALGESFGLQWLGLSTFLTSVRPDPEVYPEYNEALAADLREEAVRVVWNVFRKDRSILELIDGGSMEINETLASHYDIDMDPVARTDDDEWTEIQTRDRRRGGVISLGAVLMSASYPRRTSPVLRGRWVLEELLGGRVPPPPANVPALEETHGEKEMTLRERLELHRKNPECASCHNRMDPLGFGLENFDGLGRWRERDGSLEIDSSGKLPSGETFQGPEELKQVILRRSSEFEEHFVKKLLGFALGRELNEFDQCVINDCLKGLAANEHRSSILMETIATSYPFQHRYFKAAESNQDQSSDNDDADDADEEAP
;
A
#
# COMPACT_ATOMS: atom_id res chain seq x y z
N MET A 1 -32.35 50.81 -63.45
CA MET A 1 -33.31 50.55 -62.34
C MET A 1 -32.49 50.72 -61.06
N LEU A 2 -32.70 51.76 -60.25
CA LEU A 2 -33.85 52.03 -59.36
C LEU A 2 -33.98 50.95 -58.26
N LEU A 3 -34.01 51.23 -56.94
CA LEU A 3 -33.83 52.45 -56.12
C LEU A 3 -33.35 52.01 -54.69
N GLY A 4 -32.84 52.94 -53.87
CA GLY A 4 -32.65 52.76 -52.39
C GLY A 4 -33.83 53.32 -51.58
N PRO A 5 -33.65 53.95 -50.40
CA PRO A 5 -32.44 54.07 -49.54
C PRO A 5 -32.71 53.98 -48.00
N ASN A 6 -31.67 54.12 -47.15
CA ASN A 6 -31.60 54.92 -45.88
C ASN A 6 -30.64 54.34 -44.80
N VAL A 7 -29.96 55.12 -43.93
CA VAL A 7 -29.42 56.51 -44.03
C VAL A 7 -28.41 56.80 -42.89
N ARG A 8 -27.20 57.34 -43.21
CA ARG A 8 -26.29 58.22 -42.40
C ARG A 8 -25.82 57.77 -40.97
N SER A 9 -24.81 58.34 -40.29
CA SER A 9 -23.55 59.11 -40.55
C SER A 9 -22.96 59.48 -39.15
N HIS A 10 -21.72 59.88 -38.83
CA HIS A 10 -20.45 60.36 -39.45
C HIS A 10 -19.32 59.98 -38.41
N THR A 11 -18.03 59.64 -38.68
CA THR A 11 -16.87 60.34 -39.32
C THR A 11 -16.50 61.70 -38.68
N SER A 12 -15.26 62.11 -38.39
CA SER A 12 -13.90 61.53 -38.54
C SER A 12 -12.87 62.37 -37.68
N PRO A 13 -11.57 62.58 -37.99
CA PRO A 13 -10.46 61.70 -37.59
C PRO A 13 -9.14 62.44 -37.13
N GLN A 14 -8.01 61.71 -37.08
CA GLN A 14 -6.60 62.19 -37.24
C GLN A 14 -5.98 63.05 -36.10
N THR A 15 -4.65 63.18 -35.87
CA THR A 15 -3.41 62.45 -36.29
C THR A 15 -2.21 62.87 -35.42
N GLY A 16 -1.21 61.98 -35.28
CA GLY A 16 0.20 62.34 -35.53
C GLY A 16 1.10 62.83 -34.37
N SER A 17 2.28 62.21 -34.25
CA SER A 17 3.44 62.66 -33.43
C SER A 17 4.28 63.73 -34.17
N PRO A 18 5.22 64.49 -33.54
CA PRO A 18 6.47 63.95 -32.98
C PRO A 18 7.06 64.65 -31.71
N VAL A 19 8.24 64.16 -31.31
CA VAL A 19 9.21 64.56 -30.25
C VAL A 19 9.98 65.85 -30.69
N PRO A 20 10.42 66.83 -29.84
CA PRO A 20 11.50 66.67 -28.84
C PRO A 20 11.59 67.62 -27.57
N ASP A 21 12.56 67.27 -26.70
CA ASP A 21 13.44 68.04 -25.77
C ASP A 21 13.14 69.49 -25.29
N GLY A 22 13.49 69.78 -24.01
CA GLY A 22 14.00 71.12 -23.62
C GLY A 22 13.69 71.69 -22.21
N CYS A 23 14.72 71.94 -21.40
CA CYS A 23 14.71 72.46 -20.01
C CYS A 23 14.13 73.88 -19.70
N GLY A 24 13.71 74.09 -18.44
CA GLY A 24 13.64 75.39 -17.72
C GLY A 24 12.68 75.37 -16.50
N LEU A 25 13.08 75.47 -15.21
CA LEU A 25 13.59 76.64 -14.44
C LEU A 25 12.65 77.86 -14.55
N PHE A 26 12.05 78.48 -13.51
CA PHE A 26 12.31 78.70 -12.05
C PHE A 26 10.93 79.08 -11.36
N PRO A 27 10.80 79.58 -10.10
CA PRO A 27 11.73 79.76 -8.97
C PRO A 27 11.30 79.16 -7.60
N THR A 28 12.20 79.23 -6.63
CA THR A 28 11.95 79.00 -5.19
C THR A 28 11.54 80.28 -4.44
N ILE A 29 10.86 80.16 -3.29
CA ILE A 29 11.04 81.08 -2.14
C ILE A 29 10.59 80.42 -0.81
N ARG A 30 11.15 80.92 0.29
CA ARG A 30 11.13 80.36 1.66
C ARG A 30 9.75 80.34 2.34
N ALA A 31 9.56 79.34 3.20
CA ALA A 31 8.86 79.47 4.49
C ALA A 31 9.66 78.73 5.57
N ALA A 32 9.56 79.12 6.84
CA ALA A 32 10.29 78.49 7.95
C ALA A 32 9.52 78.58 9.28
N SER A 33 9.74 77.58 10.14
CA SER A 33 9.38 77.55 11.57
C SER A 33 7.89 77.56 11.94
N PHE A 34 7.40 76.47 12.54
CA PHE A 34 7.27 76.41 14.01
C PHE A 34 7.26 74.95 14.51
N HIS A 35 7.46 74.73 15.82
CA HIS A 35 7.63 73.39 16.42
C HIS A 35 6.32 72.74 16.91
N ALA A 36 6.22 71.41 16.79
CA ALA A 36 5.48 70.57 17.73
C ALA A 36 6.11 69.15 17.83
N MET A 37 6.19 68.64 19.05
CA MET A 37 6.68 67.32 19.49
C MET A 37 6.47 66.13 18.54
N LEU A 38 7.56 65.40 18.22
CA LEU A 38 7.89 64.08 18.83
C LEU A 38 9.15 63.48 18.19
N ALA A 39 10.20 63.31 18.98
CA ALA A 39 11.41 62.56 18.60
C ALA A 39 11.83 61.67 19.78
N GLY A 40 11.80 60.36 19.58
CA GLY A 40 12.12 59.39 20.64
C GLY A 40 11.41 58.06 20.49
N ILE A 41 11.93 57.19 19.62
CA ILE A 41 11.93 55.71 19.61
C ILE A 41 12.54 55.32 18.25
N PHE A 42 13.83 55.02 18.21
CA PHE A 42 14.49 54.34 17.07
C PHE A 42 15.87 53.77 17.44
N ALA A 43 16.05 53.27 18.68
CA ALA A 43 17.35 52.80 19.17
C ALA A 43 17.31 51.70 20.25
N THR A 44 16.29 50.82 20.28
CA THR A 44 16.28 49.57 21.07
C THR A 44 15.10 48.67 20.67
N LEU A 45 15.26 47.82 19.63
CA LEU A 45 14.44 46.61 19.37
C LEU A 45 14.99 45.81 18.16
N PHE A 46 16.26 45.42 18.24
CA PHE A 46 16.93 44.55 17.26
C PHE A 46 17.74 43.46 18.00
N ALA A 47 17.05 42.75 18.90
CA ALA A 47 17.65 41.76 19.80
C ALA A 47 16.65 40.64 20.17
N SER A 48 15.88 40.16 19.20
CA SER A 48 15.04 38.97 19.30
C SER A 48 15.36 38.04 18.14
N LEU A 49 16.51 37.34 18.24
CA LEU A 49 16.80 36.22 17.34
C LEU A 49 15.75 35.13 17.58
N ASN A 50 15.23 34.55 16.51
CA ASN A 50 14.56 33.25 16.57
C ASN A 50 15.62 32.17 16.82
N VAL A 51 16.06 32.05 18.09
CA VAL A 51 16.65 30.80 18.57
C VAL A 51 15.50 29.81 18.62
N SER A 52 15.43 28.91 17.63
CA SER A 52 14.59 27.73 17.74
C SER A 52 15.20 26.87 18.84
N MET A 53 14.59 26.90 20.03
CA MET A 53 14.99 26.02 21.12
C MET A 53 14.48 24.62 20.83
N ALA A 54 15.30 23.85 20.10
CA ALA A 54 15.33 22.41 20.28
C ALA A 54 15.56 22.16 21.78
N ALA A 55 14.67 21.37 22.40
CA ALA A 55 14.80 21.04 23.81
C ALA A 55 16.09 20.23 24.06
N ASP A 56 16.66 20.35 25.25
CA ASP A 56 17.79 19.50 25.65
C ASP A 56 17.32 18.03 25.66
N PRO A 57 17.97 17.10 24.94
CA PRO A 57 17.58 15.69 24.93
C PRO A 57 17.51 15.06 26.33
N ASN A 58 18.30 15.57 27.29
CA ASN A 58 18.27 15.11 28.68
C ASN A 58 17.00 15.60 29.43
N ASP A 59 16.49 16.79 29.09
CA ASP A 59 15.28 17.36 29.69
C ASP A 59 14.02 16.62 29.18
N GLU A 60 13.95 16.30 27.88
CA GLU A 60 12.88 15.46 27.33
C GLU A 60 12.94 14.01 27.85
N ALA A 61 14.13 13.42 27.98
CA ALA A 61 14.29 12.11 28.61
C ALA A 61 13.80 12.09 30.07
N ALA A 62 14.12 13.13 30.84
CA ALA A 62 13.68 13.27 32.23
C ALA A 62 12.15 13.49 32.35
N LYS A 63 11.55 14.32 31.47
CA LYS A 63 10.09 14.49 31.38
C LYS A 63 9.39 13.18 31.04
N PHE A 64 9.91 12.44 30.05
CA PHE A 64 9.37 11.15 29.67
C PHE A 64 9.44 10.13 30.82
N GLU A 65 10.54 10.07 31.56
CA GLU A 65 10.66 9.17 32.72
C GLU A 65 9.69 9.56 33.85
N ALA A 66 9.57 10.85 34.14
CA ALA A 66 8.63 11.36 35.16
C ALA A 66 7.17 11.09 34.79
N ALA A 67 6.77 11.36 33.54
CA ALA A 67 5.45 11.05 33.02
C ALA A 67 5.18 9.53 33.04
N THR A 68 6.18 8.72 32.68
CA THR A 68 6.06 7.25 32.73
C THR A 68 5.78 6.76 34.15
N LYS A 69 6.50 7.27 35.16
CA LYS A 69 6.26 6.91 36.57
C LYS A 69 4.86 7.30 37.06
N ALA A 70 4.34 8.46 36.64
CA ALA A 70 2.96 8.87 36.97
C ALA A 70 1.90 7.97 36.31
N TRP A 71 2.15 7.54 35.08
CA TRP A 71 1.30 6.60 34.35
C TRP A 71 1.35 5.17 34.92
N GLU A 72 2.52 4.71 35.36
CA GLU A 72 2.70 3.45 36.08
C GLU A 72 1.94 3.46 37.42
N ALA A 73 2.05 4.54 38.20
CA ALA A 73 1.30 4.70 39.45
C ALA A 73 -0.22 4.73 39.24
N THR A 74 -0.70 5.38 38.17
CA THR A 74 -2.13 5.39 37.82
C THR A 74 -2.65 3.98 37.48
N TYR A 75 -1.82 3.13 36.86
CA TYR A 75 -2.18 1.72 36.68
C TYR A 75 -2.32 1.00 38.03
N ASP A 76 -1.30 1.10 38.88
CA ASP A 76 -1.24 0.39 40.17
C ASP A 76 -2.35 0.83 41.14
N GLU A 77 -2.72 2.11 41.16
CA GLU A 77 -3.73 2.67 42.06
C GLU A 77 -5.18 2.50 41.57
N GLN A 78 -5.41 2.54 40.25
CA GLN A 78 -6.76 2.74 39.70
C GLN A 78 -7.19 1.72 38.65
N VAL A 79 -6.27 1.15 37.87
CA VAL A 79 -6.61 0.22 36.77
C VAL A 79 -6.45 -1.24 37.20
N LEU A 80 -5.37 -1.57 37.93
CA LEU A 80 -5.12 -2.91 38.44
C LEU A 80 -6.25 -3.47 39.33
N PRO A 81 -6.90 -2.68 40.22
CA PRO A 81 -8.05 -3.17 40.98
C PRO A 81 -9.25 -3.57 40.10
N ILE A 82 -9.53 -2.80 39.04
CA ILE A 82 -10.63 -3.10 38.09
C ILE A 82 -10.33 -4.39 37.34
N LEU A 83 -9.09 -4.57 36.88
CA LEU A 83 -8.66 -5.80 36.20
C LEU A 83 -8.74 -7.03 37.13
N GLN A 84 -8.46 -6.85 38.42
CA GLN A 84 -8.61 -7.91 39.42
C GLN A 84 -10.08 -8.24 39.70
N ASP A 85 -10.98 -7.25 39.66
CA ASP A 85 -12.42 -7.38 39.98
C ASP A 85 -13.31 -7.72 38.74
N ARG A 86 -12.76 -7.66 37.52
CA ARG A 86 -13.50 -7.88 36.24
C ARG A 86 -12.88 -8.89 35.29
N CYS A 87 -11.58 -9.17 35.41
CA CYS A 87 -10.83 -9.98 34.44
C CYS A 87 -10.05 -11.16 35.07
N ALA A 88 -9.84 -11.18 36.39
CA ALA A 88 -9.01 -12.21 37.03
C ALA A 88 -9.57 -13.63 36.87
N ASP A 89 -10.89 -13.81 36.98
CA ASP A 89 -11.58 -15.10 36.93
C ASP A 89 -11.29 -15.92 35.66
N CYS A 90 -10.99 -15.26 34.53
CA CYS A 90 -10.68 -15.91 33.24
C CYS A 90 -9.21 -15.76 32.78
N HIS A 91 -8.45 -14.83 33.37
CA HIS A 91 -7.11 -14.44 32.89
C HIS A 91 -6.00 -14.57 33.95
N VAL A 92 -6.11 -15.49 34.90
CA VAL A 92 -5.09 -15.80 35.92
C VAL A 92 -4.81 -17.31 35.94
N GLY A 93 -3.58 -17.70 36.27
CA GLY A 93 -3.20 -19.12 36.35
C GLY A 93 -2.85 -19.77 35.01
N GLU A 94 -2.84 -21.11 34.99
CA GLU A 94 -2.39 -21.94 33.86
C GLU A 94 -3.46 -22.08 32.76
N ASP A 95 -4.74 -22.13 33.13
CA ASP A 95 -5.89 -22.21 32.21
C ASP A 95 -6.31 -20.83 31.61
N ALA A 96 -5.48 -19.80 31.75
CA ALA A 96 -5.83 -18.41 31.41
C ALA A 96 -6.22 -18.22 29.93
N GLU A 97 -7.45 -17.74 29.70
CA GLU A 97 -8.08 -17.69 28.38
C GLU A 97 -7.36 -16.77 27.38
N SER A 98 -7.51 -17.09 26.09
CA SER A 98 -6.95 -16.33 24.95
C SER A 98 -5.42 -16.11 25.02
N HIS A 99 -4.70 -16.93 25.77
CA HIS A 99 -3.27 -16.79 26.08
C HIS A 99 -2.89 -15.45 26.78
N PHE A 100 -3.88 -14.74 27.33
CA PHE A 100 -3.66 -13.50 28.08
C PHE A 100 -3.74 -13.80 29.58
N ASN A 101 -2.59 -13.72 30.25
CA ASN A 101 -2.46 -13.93 31.69
C ASN A 101 -2.03 -12.63 32.39
N LEU A 102 -2.81 -12.20 33.39
CA LEU A 102 -2.66 -10.97 34.16
C LEU A 102 -1.48 -11.01 35.14
N ASP A 103 -1.03 -12.20 35.57
CA ASP A 103 0.15 -12.37 36.43
C ASP A 103 1.43 -11.88 35.73
N ARG A 104 1.42 -11.72 34.40
CA ARG A 104 2.50 -11.08 33.61
C ARG A 104 2.53 -9.55 33.72
N TYR A 105 1.48 -8.95 34.27
CA TYR A 105 1.16 -7.51 34.30
C TYR A 105 0.83 -6.97 35.70
N SER A 106 1.25 -7.68 36.77
CA SER A 106 0.91 -7.36 38.17
C SER A 106 1.43 -6.02 38.74
N SER A 107 1.98 -5.13 37.90
CA SER A 107 2.22 -3.72 38.25
C SER A 107 2.50 -2.87 37.00
N GLY A 108 2.36 -1.55 37.12
CA GLY A 108 2.56 -0.58 36.04
C GLY A 108 3.93 -0.70 35.38
N LYS A 109 4.97 -0.98 36.17
CA LYS A 109 6.35 -1.23 35.70
C LYS A 109 6.55 -2.52 34.90
N ARG A 110 5.61 -3.47 34.99
CA ARG A 110 5.57 -4.68 34.14
C ARG A 110 4.77 -4.43 32.87
N VAL A 111 3.74 -3.59 32.96
CA VAL A 111 2.89 -3.12 31.87
C VAL A 111 3.64 -2.19 30.91
N SER A 112 4.38 -1.20 31.41
CA SER A 112 5.16 -0.24 30.59
C SER A 112 6.16 -0.96 29.68
N LYS A 113 6.78 -2.03 30.18
CA LYS A 113 7.70 -2.92 29.45
C LYS A 113 7.04 -3.89 28.47
N ARG A 114 5.70 -4.00 28.46
CA ARG A 114 4.94 -5.03 27.72
C ARG A 114 3.66 -4.45 27.09
N SER A 115 3.76 -3.24 26.56
CA SER A 115 2.63 -2.42 26.12
C SER A 115 1.85 -2.96 24.91
N ARG A 116 2.44 -3.77 24.01
CA ARG A 116 1.79 -4.25 22.76
C ARG A 116 0.45 -4.96 23.02
N ALA A 117 0.33 -5.71 24.12
CA ALA A 117 -0.91 -6.40 24.50
C ALA A 117 -2.03 -5.43 24.96
N TRP A 118 -1.68 -4.32 25.59
CA TRP A 118 -2.66 -3.40 26.19
C TRP A 118 -3.47 -2.60 25.17
N LYS A 119 -2.96 -2.45 23.94
CA LYS A 119 -3.74 -1.90 22.80
C LYS A 119 -4.86 -2.85 22.37
N GLU A 120 -4.62 -4.17 22.38
CA GLU A 120 -5.64 -5.18 22.06
C GLU A 120 -6.68 -5.31 23.18
N VAL A 121 -6.25 -5.36 24.45
CA VAL A 121 -7.17 -5.33 25.61
C VAL A 121 -8.07 -4.09 25.57
N GLY A 122 -7.47 -2.92 25.29
CA GLY A 122 -8.22 -1.68 25.08
C GLY A 122 -9.25 -1.76 23.95
N LYS A 123 -8.89 -2.34 22.80
CA LYS A 123 -9.83 -2.53 21.67
C LYS A 123 -11.02 -3.42 22.07
N ARG A 124 -10.77 -4.56 22.72
CA ARG A 124 -11.83 -5.50 23.15
C ARG A 124 -12.81 -4.89 24.15
N VAL A 125 -12.31 -4.19 25.17
CA VAL A 125 -13.16 -3.49 26.16
C VAL A 125 -13.95 -2.35 25.49
N ARG A 126 -13.36 -1.61 24.55
CA ARG A 126 -14.05 -0.52 23.82
C ARG A 126 -15.21 -1.02 22.97
N LEU A 127 -15.11 -2.25 22.45
CA LEU A 127 -16.12 -2.90 21.62
C LEU A 127 -17.16 -3.71 22.42
N ASN A 128 -17.12 -3.66 23.75
CA ASN A 128 -17.91 -4.52 24.65
C ASN A 128 -17.72 -6.03 24.38
N GLU A 129 -16.53 -6.44 23.90
CA GLU A 129 -16.18 -7.85 23.67
C GLU A 129 -15.64 -8.53 24.94
N MET A 130 -15.23 -7.73 25.94
CA MET A 130 -14.70 -8.17 27.23
C MET A 130 -15.15 -7.20 28.35
N PRO A 131 -15.53 -7.69 29.54
CA PRO A 131 -15.77 -9.10 29.91
C PRO A 131 -16.91 -9.75 29.10
N PRO A 132 -16.92 -11.09 28.95
CA PRO A 132 -17.91 -11.79 28.12
C PRO A 132 -19.29 -11.88 28.81
N GLU A 133 -20.33 -12.14 28.02
CA GLU A 133 -21.71 -12.23 28.49
C GLU A 133 -21.87 -13.30 29.58
N GLY A 134 -22.33 -12.89 30.77
CA GLY A 134 -22.45 -13.74 31.96
C GLY A 134 -21.34 -13.55 33.01
N SER A 135 -20.24 -12.86 32.67
CA SER A 135 -19.19 -12.41 33.61
C SER A 135 -19.55 -11.06 34.26
N PRO A 136 -18.83 -10.63 35.32
CA PRO A 136 -19.04 -9.31 35.94
C PRO A 136 -18.78 -8.15 34.95
N GLU A 137 -19.84 -7.45 34.54
CA GLU A 137 -19.74 -6.35 33.57
C GLU A 137 -18.89 -5.18 34.08
N MET A 138 -18.11 -4.57 33.18
CA MET A 138 -17.50 -3.26 33.44
C MET A 138 -18.52 -2.13 33.25
N THR A 139 -18.60 -1.24 34.23
CA THR A 139 -19.34 0.02 34.12
C THR A 139 -18.67 1.00 33.13
N ASP A 140 -19.44 1.93 32.59
CA ASP A 140 -18.91 2.93 31.65
C ASP A 140 -17.79 3.80 32.26
N ASN A 141 -17.82 4.03 33.58
CA ASN A 141 -16.75 4.72 34.30
C ASN A 141 -15.45 3.91 34.35
N GLU A 142 -15.53 2.59 34.58
CA GLU A 142 -14.37 1.69 34.57
C GLU A 142 -13.77 1.58 33.15
N LYS A 143 -14.63 1.49 32.12
CA LYS A 143 -14.21 1.52 30.70
C LYS A 143 -13.54 2.84 30.34
N ALA A 144 -14.15 3.97 30.71
CA ALA A 144 -13.62 5.31 30.45
C ALA A 144 -12.27 5.52 31.15
N LEU A 145 -12.10 5.04 32.39
CA LEU A 145 -10.85 5.12 33.14
C LEU A 145 -9.74 4.26 32.51
N LEU A 146 -10.03 3.02 32.11
CA LEU A 146 -9.09 2.18 31.37
C LEU A 146 -8.65 2.85 30.06
N HIS A 147 -9.58 3.42 29.30
CA HIS A 147 -9.27 4.15 28.07
C HIS A 147 -8.47 5.42 28.31
N GLN A 148 -8.88 6.26 29.27
CA GLN A 148 -8.16 7.48 29.62
C GLN A 148 -6.71 7.18 30.04
N TRP A 149 -6.49 6.10 30.79
CA TRP A 149 -5.14 5.64 31.13
C TRP A 149 -4.36 5.14 29.90
N LEU A 150 -4.95 4.31 29.02
CA LEU A 150 -4.31 3.87 27.77
C LEU A 150 -3.92 5.04 26.86
N ASP A 151 -4.85 5.97 26.66
CA ASP A 151 -4.69 7.13 25.79
C ASP A 151 -3.71 8.17 26.40
N ALA A 152 -3.58 8.22 27.72
CA ALA A 152 -2.56 8.98 28.45
C ALA A 152 -1.17 8.31 28.55
N ARG A 153 -0.94 7.15 27.92
CA ARG A 153 0.40 6.50 27.91
C ARG A 153 1.43 7.46 27.31
N PRO A 154 2.49 7.85 28.06
CA PRO A 154 3.59 8.64 27.52
C PRO A 154 4.21 7.94 26.31
N ARG A 155 4.39 8.68 25.22
CA ARG A 155 5.07 8.23 24.00
C ARG A 155 6.37 9.01 23.88
N ARG A 156 7.44 8.34 23.47
CA ARG A 156 8.65 9.05 23.02
C ARG A 156 8.34 9.68 21.66
N ASP A 157 8.92 10.84 21.39
CA ASP A 157 9.05 11.26 20.01
C ASP A 157 10.06 10.33 19.34
N LEU A 158 9.59 9.56 18.37
CA LEU A 158 10.36 8.64 17.54
C LEU A 158 10.25 9.03 16.05
N CYS A 159 9.66 10.19 15.74
CA CYS A 159 9.24 10.55 14.39
C CYS A 159 10.43 10.84 13.44
N SER A 160 11.62 11.02 14.01
CA SER A 160 12.92 11.17 13.34
C SER A 160 13.91 10.07 13.74
N SER A 161 13.41 8.90 14.17
CA SER A 161 14.20 7.75 14.59
C SER A 161 13.84 6.50 13.78
N LEU A 162 14.74 5.51 13.75
CA LEU A 162 14.51 4.19 13.17
C LEU A 162 14.88 3.09 14.16
N ALA A 163 14.43 1.88 13.83
CA ALA A 163 14.96 0.62 14.32
C ALA A 163 16.49 0.51 14.08
N THR A 164 17.25 0.21 15.15
CA THR A 164 18.73 0.11 15.19
C THR A 164 19.16 -1.14 15.98
N ASP A 165 20.41 -1.61 15.85
CA ASP A 165 20.90 -2.76 16.64
C ASP A 165 20.72 -2.58 18.17
N GLU A 166 20.89 -1.36 18.68
CA GLU A 166 20.62 -1.01 20.09
C GLU A 166 19.16 -1.25 20.51
N THR A 167 18.22 -1.11 19.57
CA THR A 167 16.77 -1.25 19.77
C THR A 167 16.22 -2.56 19.21
N LYS A 168 17.06 -3.44 18.67
CA LYS A 168 16.73 -4.78 18.14
C LYS A 168 16.09 -5.73 19.16
N SER A 169 16.18 -5.42 20.45
CA SER A 169 15.40 -6.11 21.48
C SER A 169 13.88 -5.78 21.44
N TRP A 170 13.45 -4.80 20.64
CA TRP A 170 12.06 -4.32 20.55
C TRP A 170 11.38 -4.61 19.20
N TYR A 171 12.11 -5.13 18.21
CA TYR A 171 11.59 -5.47 16.87
C TYR A 171 12.27 -6.74 16.31
N GLN A 172 11.62 -7.44 15.39
CA GLN A 172 12.22 -8.55 14.64
C GLN A 172 12.42 -8.15 13.17
N GLY A 173 13.42 -8.75 12.52
CA GLY A 173 13.80 -8.45 11.14
C GLY A 173 14.69 -7.21 10.98
N TYR A 174 15.71 -7.32 10.12
CA TYR A 174 16.37 -6.14 9.54
C TYR A 174 15.63 -5.72 8.26
N VAL A 175 15.80 -4.47 7.83
CA VAL A 175 15.55 -4.15 6.42
C VAL A 175 16.65 -4.85 5.61
N MET A 176 16.31 -5.96 4.97
CA MET A 176 17.23 -6.69 4.10
C MET A 176 17.38 -6.00 2.74
N SER A 177 18.45 -6.30 2.00
CA SER A 177 18.48 -6.06 0.56
C SER A 177 17.61 -7.11 -0.11
N ARG A 178 16.44 -6.69 -0.64
CA ARG A 178 15.47 -7.61 -1.24
C ARG A 178 15.65 -7.70 -2.76
N ARG A 179 15.30 -8.85 -3.34
CA ARG A 179 15.08 -8.92 -4.79
C ARG A 179 13.79 -8.17 -5.17
N LEU A 180 13.63 -7.87 -6.46
CA LEU A 180 12.33 -7.51 -7.01
C LEU A 180 11.35 -8.67 -6.78
N THR A 181 10.07 -8.36 -6.49
CA THR A 181 9.00 -9.35 -6.54
C THR A 181 8.82 -9.84 -7.99
N ARG A 182 8.10 -10.96 -8.18
CA ARG A 182 7.75 -11.43 -9.52
C ARG A 182 7.00 -10.36 -10.32
N THR A 183 6.12 -9.61 -9.67
CA THR A 183 5.34 -8.52 -10.28
C THR A 183 6.28 -7.36 -10.67
N GLU A 184 7.12 -6.91 -9.75
CA GLU A 184 8.08 -5.82 -10.01
C GLU A 184 9.08 -6.16 -11.12
N TYR A 185 9.63 -7.38 -11.12
CA TYR A 185 10.50 -7.86 -12.20
C TYR A 185 9.76 -7.88 -13.54
N THR A 186 8.52 -8.39 -13.56
CA THR A 186 7.69 -8.52 -14.77
C THR A 186 7.40 -7.17 -15.40
N ASN A 187 7.03 -6.19 -14.58
CA ASN A 187 6.78 -4.81 -15.01
C ASN A 187 8.08 -4.15 -15.49
N ALA A 188 9.15 -4.24 -14.69
CA ALA A 188 10.44 -3.62 -15.00
C ALA A 188 11.04 -4.13 -16.32
N VAL A 189 11.04 -5.45 -16.59
CA VAL A 189 11.54 -5.94 -17.89
C VAL A 189 10.64 -5.52 -19.05
N ALA A 190 9.32 -5.45 -18.84
CA ALA A 190 8.39 -5.01 -19.89
C ALA A 190 8.55 -3.52 -20.23
N GLU A 191 8.83 -2.67 -19.23
CA GLU A 191 9.02 -1.22 -19.38
C GLU A 191 10.43 -0.82 -19.85
N LEU A 192 11.43 -1.67 -19.59
CA LEU A 192 12.77 -1.51 -20.16
C LEU A 192 12.82 -1.94 -21.63
N VAL A 193 12.23 -3.09 -21.95
CA VAL A 193 12.27 -3.70 -23.30
C VAL A 193 11.17 -3.18 -24.23
N GLY A 194 10.05 -2.68 -23.70
CA GLY A 194 8.87 -2.26 -24.49
C GLY A 194 7.93 -3.41 -24.87
N LEU A 195 8.10 -4.61 -24.29
CA LEU A 195 7.34 -5.81 -24.64
C LEU A 195 6.92 -6.60 -23.38
N PRO A 196 5.61 -6.80 -23.12
CA PRO A 196 5.14 -7.54 -21.95
C PRO A 196 5.66 -8.99 -21.87
N VAL A 197 5.93 -9.49 -20.66
CA VAL A 197 6.26 -10.90 -20.41
C VAL A 197 5.08 -11.78 -20.83
N LYS A 198 5.32 -12.76 -21.70
CA LYS A 198 4.27 -13.63 -22.26
C LYS A 198 3.63 -14.57 -21.23
N ASP A 199 4.42 -15.02 -20.26
CA ASP A 199 3.99 -15.85 -19.14
C ASP A 199 4.82 -15.49 -17.90
N PRO A 200 4.30 -14.64 -16.99
CA PRO A 200 4.93 -14.34 -15.71
C PRO A 200 4.94 -15.53 -14.74
N SER A 201 4.08 -16.53 -14.91
CA SER A 201 3.91 -17.64 -13.96
C SER A 201 5.08 -18.63 -13.96
N GLN A 202 5.93 -18.60 -14.99
CA GLN A 202 7.19 -19.35 -15.02
C GLN A 202 8.16 -18.90 -13.93
N ILE A 203 8.10 -17.63 -13.50
CA ILE A 203 8.85 -17.13 -12.34
C ILE A 203 8.11 -17.61 -11.07
N PRO A 204 8.81 -18.19 -10.07
CA PRO A 204 8.19 -18.64 -8.84
C PRO A 204 7.37 -17.54 -8.15
N SER A 205 6.28 -17.93 -7.48
CA SER A 205 5.49 -17.02 -6.65
C SER A 205 6.27 -16.62 -5.40
N ASP A 206 6.17 -15.35 -5.04
CA ASP A 206 6.72 -14.80 -3.80
C ASP A 206 5.94 -15.26 -2.57
N GLY A 207 6.60 -15.25 -1.41
CA GLY A 207 5.94 -15.35 -0.10
C GLY A 207 5.54 -13.97 0.40
N ALA A 208 4.42 -13.88 1.12
CA ALA A 208 4.02 -12.65 1.80
C ALA A 208 4.63 -12.57 3.20
N GLY A 209 5.04 -11.37 3.62
CA GLY A 209 5.57 -11.07 4.95
C GLY A 209 5.06 -9.73 5.49
N GLY A 210 5.58 -9.30 6.64
CA GLY A 210 5.21 -8.05 7.29
C GLY A 210 3.69 -7.90 7.52
N GLU A 211 3.10 -6.83 6.99
CA GLU A 211 1.64 -6.57 7.07
C GLU A 211 0.79 -7.43 6.10
N GLY A 212 1.41 -8.37 5.37
CA GLY A 212 0.76 -9.33 4.47
C GLY A 212 1.06 -9.14 2.98
N PHE A 213 2.26 -8.70 2.62
CA PHE A 213 2.63 -8.36 1.23
C PHE A 213 3.91 -9.04 0.75
N ASP A 214 3.98 -9.31 -0.56
CA ASP A 214 5.15 -9.86 -1.27
C ASP A 214 6.34 -8.90 -1.32
N THR A 215 6.16 -7.60 -1.09
CA THR A 215 7.24 -6.61 -0.99
C THR A 215 8.09 -6.77 0.27
N ALA A 216 7.70 -7.64 1.20
CA ALA A 216 8.39 -7.91 2.46
C ALA A 216 9.76 -8.56 2.25
N GLY A 217 10.83 -7.82 2.57
CA GLY A 217 12.21 -8.22 2.27
C GLY A 217 12.71 -9.47 2.99
N ASP A 218 12.05 -9.88 4.07
CA ASP A 218 12.29 -11.09 4.85
C ASP A 218 11.62 -12.35 4.25
N ALA A 219 10.63 -12.19 3.37
CA ALA A 219 9.98 -13.30 2.65
C ALA A 219 10.57 -13.56 1.25
N LEU A 220 11.33 -12.62 0.69
CA LEU A 220 11.82 -12.62 -0.70
C LEU A 220 13.12 -13.42 -0.91
N PHE A 221 13.10 -14.70 -0.52
CA PHE A 221 14.21 -15.62 -0.74
C PHE A 221 14.54 -15.79 -2.25
N THR A 222 15.82 -15.97 -2.56
CA THR A 222 16.31 -16.28 -3.91
C THR A 222 16.80 -17.72 -3.96
N SER A 223 16.43 -18.46 -5.01
CA SER A 223 16.86 -19.84 -5.24
C SER A 223 17.23 -20.06 -6.71
N ALA A 224 17.92 -21.16 -7.03
CA ALA A 224 18.45 -21.42 -8.39
C ALA A 224 17.37 -21.26 -9.50
N ILE A 225 16.17 -21.80 -9.26
CA ILE A 225 15.04 -21.69 -10.19
C ILE A 225 14.58 -20.24 -10.44
N HIS A 226 14.80 -19.29 -9.52
CA HIS A 226 14.57 -17.87 -9.81
C HIS A 226 15.56 -17.35 -10.85
N ILE A 227 16.86 -17.64 -10.68
CA ILE A 227 17.93 -17.18 -11.58
C ILE A 227 17.77 -17.81 -12.98
N GLU A 228 17.46 -19.10 -13.06
CA GLU A 228 17.15 -19.79 -14.31
C GLU A 228 15.97 -19.13 -15.05
N ARG A 229 14.93 -18.71 -14.32
CA ARG A 229 13.72 -18.10 -14.89
C ARG A 229 13.91 -16.63 -15.26
N TYR A 230 14.66 -15.85 -14.49
CA TYR A 230 15.06 -14.51 -14.88
C TYR A 230 15.88 -14.54 -16.19
N LEU A 231 16.87 -15.43 -16.29
CA LEU A 231 17.64 -15.62 -17.53
C LEU A 231 16.75 -16.07 -18.71
N SER A 232 15.83 -17.02 -18.49
CA SER A 232 14.88 -17.47 -19.50
C SER A 232 13.95 -16.37 -20.00
N VAL A 233 13.46 -15.49 -19.12
CA VAL A 233 12.58 -14.37 -19.47
C VAL A 233 13.36 -13.24 -20.15
N ALA A 234 14.54 -12.87 -19.62
CA ALA A 234 15.39 -11.82 -20.19
C ALA A 234 15.87 -12.19 -21.60
N ALA A 235 16.37 -13.42 -21.79
CA ALA A 235 16.77 -13.91 -23.11
C ALA A 235 15.56 -13.96 -24.05
N GLY A 236 14.45 -14.58 -23.63
CA GLY A 236 13.25 -14.73 -24.46
C GLY A 236 12.63 -13.42 -24.93
N LEU A 237 12.60 -12.38 -24.08
CA LEU A 237 12.10 -11.05 -24.46
C LEU A 237 13.02 -10.35 -25.46
N ILE A 238 14.32 -10.30 -25.19
CA ILE A 238 15.28 -9.66 -26.09
C ILE A 238 15.29 -10.39 -27.44
N ASP A 239 15.37 -11.72 -27.45
CA ASP A 239 15.38 -12.51 -28.69
C ASP A 239 14.05 -12.40 -29.47
N GLU A 240 12.89 -12.24 -28.81
CA GLU A 240 11.61 -12.00 -29.48
C GLU A 240 11.56 -10.61 -30.14
N VAL A 241 12.07 -9.57 -29.49
CA VAL A 241 12.18 -8.22 -30.07
C VAL A 241 13.12 -8.22 -31.27
N LEU A 242 14.35 -8.75 -31.11
CA LEU A 242 15.36 -8.79 -32.17
C LEU A 242 14.95 -9.66 -33.37
N ALA A 243 14.19 -10.74 -33.15
CA ALA A 243 13.68 -11.57 -34.25
C ALA A 243 12.75 -10.82 -35.21
N THR A 244 12.22 -9.65 -34.84
CA THR A 244 11.34 -8.86 -35.71
C THR A 244 12.05 -8.26 -36.93
N SER A 245 13.39 -8.16 -36.94
CA SER A 245 14.17 -7.70 -38.10
C SER A 245 14.26 -8.74 -39.24
N GLN A 246 13.95 -10.03 -38.99
CA GLN A 246 14.33 -11.12 -39.91
C GLN A 246 13.20 -11.89 -40.61
N ASN A 247 11.91 -11.73 -40.30
CA ASN A 247 10.86 -12.49 -40.99
C ASN A 247 9.52 -11.77 -41.23
N MET A 248 9.03 -11.89 -42.48
CA MET A 248 7.82 -11.24 -42.98
C MET A 248 6.98 -12.19 -43.85
N GLN A 249 6.21 -13.09 -43.21
CA GLN A 249 4.89 -13.53 -43.69
C GLN A 249 4.15 -14.45 -42.69
N ASN A 250 2.81 -14.41 -42.78
CA ASN A 250 1.79 -15.31 -42.22
C ASN A 250 1.37 -15.26 -40.72
N GLN A 251 0.03 -15.23 -40.59
CA GLN A 251 -0.88 -15.79 -39.58
C GLN A 251 -1.12 -15.10 -38.20
N ASN A 252 -2.33 -15.40 -37.69
CA ASN A 252 -3.03 -15.10 -36.43
C ASN A 252 -3.11 -13.63 -35.91
N HIS A 253 -4.31 -13.20 -35.51
CA HIS A 253 -4.55 -11.83 -35.01
C HIS A 253 -3.83 -11.54 -33.67
N ASN A 254 -3.91 -12.41 -32.67
CA ASN A 254 -3.22 -12.19 -31.40
C ASN A 254 -1.68 -12.17 -31.57
N ASP A 255 -1.19 -12.89 -32.58
CA ASP A 255 0.23 -12.91 -32.98
C ASP A 255 0.62 -11.60 -33.69
N GLN A 256 -0.27 -11.02 -34.53
CA GLN A 256 -0.08 -9.70 -35.12
C GLN A 256 0.06 -8.59 -34.06
N SER A 257 -0.78 -8.57 -33.03
CA SER A 257 -0.71 -7.54 -31.98
C SER A 257 0.62 -7.62 -31.20
N ARG A 258 1.06 -8.82 -30.80
CA ARG A 258 2.36 -8.98 -30.14
C ARG A 258 3.54 -8.68 -31.07
N LYS A 259 3.47 -9.06 -32.35
CA LYS A 259 4.46 -8.68 -33.37
C LYS A 259 4.50 -7.16 -33.65
N HIS A 260 3.39 -6.44 -33.45
CA HIS A 260 3.37 -4.98 -33.53
C HIS A 260 4.12 -4.36 -32.34
N LEU A 261 3.79 -4.77 -31.11
CA LEU A 261 4.50 -4.34 -29.89
C LEU A 261 6.00 -4.66 -29.97
N ALA A 262 6.38 -5.87 -30.39
CA ALA A 262 7.79 -6.27 -30.52
C ALA A 262 8.57 -5.43 -31.56
N ARG A 263 7.89 -4.90 -32.60
CA ARG A 263 8.50 -3.95 -33.55
C ARG A 263 8.61 -2.53 -32.98
N GLN A 264 7.64 -2.09 -32.18
CA GLN A 264 7.72 -0.80 -31.48
C GLN A 264 8.84 -0.82 -30.43
N ALA A 265 8.95 -1.91 -29.67
CA ALA A 265 10.07 -2.22 -28.78
C ALA A 265 11.42 -2.15 -29.52
N HIS A 266 11.55 -2.82 -30.68
CA HIS A 266 12.77 -2.76 -31.50
C HIS A 266 13.10 -1.33 -31.95
N GLN A 267 12.08 -0.57 -32.37
CA GLN A 267 12.26 0.83 -32.79
C GLN A 267 12.64 1.74 -31.62
N GLN A 268 12.23 1.43 -30.40
CA GLN A 268 12.60 2.17 -29.18
C GLN A 268 14.02 1.83 -28.71
N LEU A 269 14.42 0.55 -28.69
CA LEU A 269 15.76 0.12 -28.24
C LEU A 269 16.90 0.61 -29.15
N PHE A 270 16.62 0.89 -30.42
CA PHE A 270 17.59 1.36 -31.41
C PHE A 270 17.24 2.75 -31.97
N ALA A 271 16.45 3.55 -31.25
CA ALA A 271 15.89 4.82 -31.74
C ALA A 271 16.94 5.86 -32.19
N ASP A 272 18.10 5.89 -31.51
CA ASP A 272 19.18 6.85 -31.76
C ASP A 272 20.16 6.40 -32.86
N VAL A 273 19.88 5.31 -33.58
CA VAL A 273 20.75 4.74 -34.62
C VAL A 273 20.11 4.90 -36.00
N GLU A 274 20.64 5.82 -36.82
CA GLU A 274 20.09 6.12 -38.16
C GLU A 274 20.15 4.94 -39.15
N ASP A 275 21.23 4.15 -39.12
CA ASP A 275 21.40 2.94 -39.93
C ASP A 275 22.13 1.84 -39.15
N VAL A 276 21.35 0.87 -38.67
CA VAL A 276 21.81 -0.27 -37.88
C VAL A 276 22.80 -1.17 -38.65
N THR A 277 22.88 -1.06 -39.98
CA THR A 277 23.88 -1.78 -40.80
C THR A 277 25.25 -1.10 -40.84
N GLN A 278 25.33 0.16 -40.42
CA GLN A 278 26.56 0.95 -40.30
C GLN A 278 26.97 1.21 -38.83
N ALA A 279 26.11 0.86 -37.87
CA ALA A 279 26.31 1.10 -36.44
C ALA A 279 27.55 0.39 -35.85
N ASP A 280 28.24 1.09 -34.95
CA ASP A 280 29.54 0.65 -34.42
C ASP A 280 29.58 0.48 -32.88
N ARG A 281 30.78 0.27 -32.31
CA ARG A 281 30.95 0.04 -30.87
C ARG A 281 30.56 1.25 -30.01
N GLU A 282 30.57 2.46 -30.55
CA GLU A 282 30.12 3.68 -29.87
C GLU A 282 28.59 3.76 -29.80
N ASP A 283 27.89 3.33 -30.86
CA ASP A 283 26.43 3.18 -30.84
C ASP A 283 25.99 2.12 -29.82
N ALA A 284 26.68 0.98 -29.80
CA ALA A 284 26.45 -0.05 -28.79
C ALA A 284 26.70 0.50 -27.38
N SER A 285 27.76 1.30 -27.18
CA SER A 285 28.06 1.94 -25.90
C SER A 285 26.92 2.83 -25.42
N ARG A 286 26.39 3.70 -26.30
CA ARG A 286 25.24 4.58 -25.97
C ARG A 286 24.01 3.80 -25.54
N ILE A 287 23.62 2.79 -26.31
CA ILE A 287 22.42 1.96 -26.01
C ILE A 287 22.60 1.20 -24.70
N ILE A 288 23.77 0.59 -24.50
CA ILE A 288 24.09 -0.21 -23.30
C ILE A 288 24.12 0.70 -22.05
N GLU A 289 24.69 1.89 -22.15
CA GLU A 289 24.73 2.88 -21.06
C GLU A 289 23.33 3.37 -20.68
N ALA A 290 22.52 3.82 -21.66
CA ALA A 290 21.15 4.28 -21.42
C ALA A 290 20.25 3.16 -20.84
N PHE A 291 20.36 1.94 -21.36
CA PHE A 291 19.58 0.80 -20.85
C PHE A 291 20.05 0.37 -19.45
N ALA A 292 21.36 0.40 -19.17
CA ALA A 292 21.90 0.12 -17.83
C ALA A 292 21.48 1.20 -16.82
N HIS A 293 21.45 2.48 -17.21
CA HIS A 293 21.00 3.59 -16.36
C HIS A 293 19.57 3.35 -15.84
N ARG A 294 18.64 3.06 -16.76
CA ARG A 294 17.25 2.76 -16.44
C ARG A 294 17.11 1.47 -15.62
N ALA A 295 17.80 0.41 -16.02
CA ALA A 295 17.66 -0.90 -15.39
C ALA A 295 18.24 -0.95 -13.97
N TRP A 296 19.44 -0.42 -13.77
CA TRP A 296 20.09 -0.40 -12.45
C TRP A 296 19.64 0.79 -11.59
N ARG A 297 18.85 1.70 -12.17
CA ARG A 297 18.12 2.79 -11.49
C ARG A 297 19.06 3.80 -10.81
N ARG A 298 20.28 3.90 -11.32
CA ARG A 298 21.36 4.78 -10.85
C ARG A 298 22.26 5.19 -12.01
N THR A 299 23.02 6.25 -11.83
CA THR A 299 24.17 6.60 -12.68
C THR A 299 25.09 5.38 -12.86
N VAL A 300 25.51 5.12 -14.09
CA VAL A 300 26.40 3.99 -14.44
C VAL A 300 27.84 4.35 -14.05
N GLU A 301 28.55 3.43 -13.41
CA GLU A 301 29.90 3.68 -12.88
C GLU A 301 30.99 3.48 -13.94
N PHE A 302 32.14 4.11 -13.70
CA PHE A 302 33.29 4.04 -14.60
C PHE A 302 33.73 2.59 -14.86
N GLY A 303 33.79 2.21 -16.14
CA GLY A 303 34.16 0.85 -16.57
C GLY A 303 33.07 -0.20 -16.36
N GLU A 304 31.82 0.16 -16.06
CA GLU A 304 30.67 -0.77 -16.16
C GLU A 304 30.26 -1.01 -17.61
N VAL A 305 30.13 0.06 -18.41
CA VAL A 305 29.80 -0.04 -19.85
C VAL A 305 30.87 -0.83 -20.59
N ASP A 306 32.16 -0.60 -20.29
CA ASP A 306 33.27 -1.38 -20.87
C ASP A 306 33.16 -2.89 -20.56
N ARG A 307 32.77 -3.25 -19.33
CA ARG A 307 32.56 -4.65 -18.95
C ARG A 307 31.41 -5.28 -19.75
N LEU A 308 30.31 -4.57 -19.93
CA LEU A 308 29.16 -5.01 -20.75
C LEU A 308 29.53 -5.12 -22.24
N LEU A 309 30.32 -4.18 -22.76
CA LEU A 309 30.81 -4.20 -24.14
C LEU A 309 31.73 -5.39 -24.44
N THR A 310 32.35 -6.03 -23.44
CA THR A 310 33.08 -7.31 -23.69
C THR A 310 32.16 -8.41 -24.23
N LEU A 311 30.86 -8.40 -23.90
CA LEU A 311 29.87 -9.34 -24.43
C LEU A 311 29.52 -9.03 -25.89
N PHE A 312 29.36 -7.74 -26.21
CA PHE A 312 29.18 -7.23 -27.58
C PHE A 312 30.39 -7.59 -28.46
N ASP A 313 31.61 -7.28 -28.01
CA ASP A 313 32.85 -7.59 -28.71
C ASP A 313 33.00 -9.10 -28.94
N ALA A 314 32.68 -9.92 -27.92
CA ALA A 314 32.70 -11.37 -28.03
C ALA A 314 31.65 -11.90 -29.02
N ALA A 315 30.45 -11.30 -29.09
CA ALA A 315 29.42 -11.67 -30.04
C ALA A 315 29.78 -11.28 -31.49
N GLN A 316 30.23 -10.04 -31.70
CA GLN A 316 30.76 -9.55 -32.98
C GLN A 316 31.89 -10.46 -33.50
N SER A 317 32.81 -10.91 -32.62
CA SER A 317 33.89 -11.83 -33.01
C SER A 317 33.42 -13.20 -33.53
N ARG A 318 32.15 -13.58 -33.25
CA ARG A 318 31.49 -14.78 -33.76
C ARG A 318 30.65 -14.54 -35.02
N GLY A 319 30.59 -13.30 -35.53
CA GLY A 319 29.86 -12.92 -36.74
C GLY A 319 28.35 -12.74 -36.56
N THR A 320 27.90 -12.35 -35.37
CA THR A 320 26.49 -11.91 -35.16
C THR A 320 26.24 -10.54 -35.80
N SER A 321 24.98 -10.13 -35.95
CA SER A 321 24.67 -8.73 -36.26
C SER A 321 24.96 -7.81 -35.06
N PHE A 322 25.05 -6.51 -35.32
CA PHE A 322 25.09 -5.47 -34.28
C PHE A 322 23.95 -5.62 -33.27
N GLU A 323 22.71 -5.77 -33.76
CA GLU A 323 21.49 -5.95 -32.96
C GLU A 323 21.63 -7.09 -31.94
N VAL A 324 22.09 -8.26 -32.41
CA VAL A 324 22.28 -9.45 -31.58
C VAL A 324 23.45 -9.28 -30.61
N ALA A 325 24.55 -8.65 -31.04
CA ALA A 325 25.69 -8.39 -30.17
C ALA A 325 25.33 -7.44 -29.01
N THR A 326 24.56 -6.39 -29.29
CA THR A 326 24.03 -5.47 -28.28
C THR A 326 23.03 -6.19 -27.37
N GLY A 327 22.17 -7.05 -27.94
CA GLY A 327 21.22 -7.89 -27.20
C GLY A 327 21.88 -8.76 -26.12
N GLU A 328 23.06 -9.33 -26.36
CA GLU A 328 23.77 -10.12 -25.34
C GLU A 328 24.18 -9.28 -24.12
N ALA A 329 24.52 -8.00 -24.31
CA ALA A 329 24.76 -7.07 -23.19
C ALA A 329 23.46 -6.68 -22.48
N LEU A 330 22.35 -6.45 -23.21
CA LEU A 330 21.04 -6.15 -22.60
C LEU A 330 20.54 -7.32 -21.74
N LYS A 331 20.68 -8.57 -22.21
CA LYS A 331 20.39 -9.79 -21.42
C LYS A 331 21.18 -9.83 -20.12
N ALA A 332 22.47 -9.48 -20.16
CA ALA A 332 23.33 -9.45 -18.98
C ALA A 332 22.92 -8.35 -17.98
N ILE A 333 22.48 -7.17 -18.45
CA ILE A 333 21.92 -6.12 -17.60
C ILE A 333 20.69 -6.65 -16.84
N LEU A 334 19.77 -7.33 -17.52
CA LEU A 334 18.52 -7.87 -16.96
C LEU A 334 18.68 -9.10 -16.03
N VAL A 335 19.88 -9.64 -15.87
CA VAL A 335 20.19 -10.66 -14.85
C VAL A 335 21.28 -10.22 -13.86
N SER A 336 21.74 -8.98 -13.95
CA SER A 336 22.70 -8.38 -13.01
C SER A 336 22.07 -8.24 -11.62
N PRO A 337 22.83 -8.46 -10.52
CA PRO A 337 22.37 -8.13 -9.17
C PRO A 337 21.88 -6.68 -9.02
N HIS A 338 22.47 -5.73 -9.76
CA HIS A 338 22.03 -4.33 -9.77
C HIS A 338 20.65 -4.12 -10.41
N PHE A 339 20.19 -5.04 -11.27
CA PHE A 339 18.80 -5.04 -11.75
C PHE A 339 17.88 -5.83 -10.82
N LEU A 340 18.28 -7.07 -10.49
CA LEU A 340 17.46 -8.04 -9.75
C LEU A 340 17.18 -7.64 -8.30
N PHE A 341 18.03 -6.82 -7.67
CA PHE A 341 17.90 -6.42 -6.27
C PHE A 341 17.70 -4.92 -6.08
N VAL A 342 16.92 -4.59 -5.05
CA VAL A 342 16.78 -3.24 -4.51
C VAL A 342 17.96 -3.00 -3.56
N VAL A 343 19.09 -2.60 -4.14
CA VAL A 343 20.32 -2.32 -3.41
C VAL A 343 20.32 -0.86 -2.95
N GLU A 344 20.16 -0.65 -1.65
CA GLU A 344 20.41 0.64 -1.01
C GLU A 344 21.82 0.59 -0.41
N THR A 345 22.70 1.44 -0.93
CA THR A 345 24.14 1.41 -0.69
C THR A 345 24.46 1.74 0.76
N GLU A 346 25.06 0.79 1.47
CA GLU A 346 25.57 0.96 2.83
C GLU A 346 26.90 1.73 2.80
N THR A 347 27.17 2.60 3.78
CA THR A 347 28.52 3.17 3.98
C THR A 347 29.26 2.44 5.10
N PRO A 348 30.60 2.43 5.13
CA PRO A 348 31.38 1.66 6.12
C PRO A 348 31.06 2.01 7.59
N GLU A 349 30.62 3.23 7.85
CA GLU A 349 30.28 3.76 9.17
C GLU A 349 28.93 3.23 9.70
N GLY A 350 28.06 2.72 8.81
CA GLY A 350 26.70 2.31 9.14
C GLY A 350 25.82 3.45 9.68
N GLY A 351 24.91 3.11 10.60
CA GLY A 351 24.04 4.09 11.26
C GLY A 351 22.78 4.44 10.46
N VAL A 352 22.03 5.44 10.94
CA VAL A 352 20.84 5.95 10.23
C VAL A 352 21.26 7.02 9.22
N GLN A 353 20.90 6.80 7.96
CA GLN A 353 21.30 7.64 6.83
C GLN A 353 20.09 8.00 5.97
N ARG A 354 20.13 9.17 5.31
CA ARG A 354 19.17 9.51 4.26
C ARG A 354 19.57 8.80 2.97
N LEU A 355 18.59 8.26 2.26
CA LEU A 355 18.78 7.62 0.96
C LEU A 355 19.36 8.60 -0.08
N THR A 356 20.08 8.06 -1.05
CA THR A 356 20.49 8.85 -2.24
C THR A 356 19.27 9.18 -3.10
N GLN A 357 19.41 10.16 -4.00
CA GLN A 357 18.35 10.58 -4.90
C GLN A 357 17.78 9.40 -5.71
N HIS A 358 18.67 8.57 -6.27
CA HIS A 358 18.34 7.37 -7.05
C HIS A 358 17.67 6.25 -6.24
N GLN A 359 18.06 6.09 -4.98
CA GLN A 359 17.41 5.14 -4.06
C GLN A 359 15.99 5.61 -3.70
N LEU A 360 15.79 6.91 -3.45
CA LEU A 360 14.48 7.49 -3.19
C LEU A 360 13.57 7.44 -4.44
N ALA A 361 14.11 7.74 -5.63
CA ALA A 361 13.45 7.51 -6.91
C ALA A 361 13.01 6.05 -7.09
N THR A 362 13.89 5.09 -6.76
CA THR A 362 13.59 3.66 -6.80
C THR A 362 12.46 3.30 -5.84
N ARG A 363 12.47 3.79 -4.60
CA ARG A 363 11.35 3.55 -3.65
C ARG A 363 10.02 4.13 -4.17
N LEU A 364 10.03 5.34 -4.73
CA LEU A 364 8.82 5.95 -5.31
C LEU A 364 8.27 5.10 -6.47
N ALA A 365 9.12 4.62 -7.38
CA ALA A 365 8.69 3.81 -8.52
C ALA A 365 8.16 2.43 -8.11
N LEU A 366 8.82 1.75 -7.16
CA LEU A 366 8.35 0.45 -6.67
C LEU A 366 7.03 0.58 -5.87
N PHE A 367 6.89 1.63 -5.05
CA PHE A 367 5.66 1.91 -4.29
C PHE A 367 4.48 2.27 -5.20
N LEU A 368 4.65 3.17 -6.17
CA LEU A 368 3.55 3.74 -6.95
C LEU A 368 3.25 2.96 -8.24
N TRP A 369 4.25 2.35 -8.87
CA TRP A 369 4.14 1.67 -10.16
C TRP A 369 4.59 0.20 -10.13
N SER A 370 5.17 -0.28 -9.02
CA SER A 370 5.81 -1.62 -8.94
C SER A 370 6.72 -1.88 -10.15
N SER A 371 7.57 -0.92 -10.50
CA SER A 371 8.44 -0.96 -11.69
C SER A 371 9.68 -0.07 -11.49
N VAL A 372 10.48 0.09 -12.56
CA VAL A 372 11.61 1.05 -12.59
C VAL A 372 11.13 2.51 -12.59
N PRO A 373 11.95 3.47 -12.11
CA PRO A 373 11.75 4.89 -12.37
C PRO A 373 11.77 5.20 -13.87
N ASP A 374 11.07 6.26 -14.28
CA ASP A 374 11.11 6.77 -15.65
C ASP A 374 12.11 7.91 -15.83
N GLU A 375 12.36 8.31 -17.07
CA GLU A 375 13.37 9.34 -17.40
C GLU A 375 13.16 10.67 -16.67
N GLU A 376 11.91 11.03 -16.34
CA GLU A 376 11.67 12.25 -15.58
C GLU A 376 12.11 12.11 -14.12
N LEU A 377 11.84 10.96 -13.50
CA LEU A 377 12.21 10.67 -12.11
C LEU A 377 13.71 10.34 -11.97
N LEU A 378 14.32 9.67 -12.94
CA LEU A 378 15.77 9.45 -13.01
C LEU A 378 16.50 10.78 -13.14
N ARG A 379 16.12 11.62 -14.12
CA ARG A 379 16.68 12.97 -14.26
C ARG A 379 16.43 13.84 -13.03
N ALA A 380 15.28 13.71 -12.36
CA ALA A 380 15.05 14.38 -11.09
C ALA A 380 16.03 13.92 -10.00
N ALA A 381 16.44 12.65 -10.01
CA ALA A 381 17.49 12.16 -9.13
C ALA A 381 18.89 12.65 -9.52
N ASP A 382 19.25 12.60 -10.80
CA ASP A 382 20.53 13.10 -11.33
C ASP A 382 20.75 14.60 -11.05
N GLU A 383 19.67 15.39 -11.14
CA GLU A 383 19.69 16.85 -10.92
C GLU A 383 19.53 17.25 -9.44
N GLY A 384 19.45 16.29 -8.49
CA GLY A 384 19.29 16.59 -7.06
C GLY A 384 17.93 17.17 -6.68
N ARG A 385 16.88 16.84 -7.44
CA ARG A 385 15.52 17.37 -7.28
C ARG A 385 14.58 16.41 -6.54
N LEU A 386 15.09 15.66 -5.55
CA LEU A 386 14.29 14.87 -4.59
C LEU A 386 14.73 15.16 -3.14
N ASP A 387 15.21 16.38 -2.86
CA ASP A 387 15.70 16.81 -1.54
C ASP A 387 14.62 17.40 -0.63
N THR A 388 13.61 18.07 -1.19
CA THR A 388 12.54 18.71 -0.41
C THR A 388 11.22 17.93 -0.46
N LYS A 389 10.34 18.16 0.53
CA LYS A 389 9.03 17.51 0.56
C LYS A 389 8.19 17.88 -0.65
N GLU A 390 8.28 19.13 -1.09
CA GLU A 390 7.53 19.68 -2.21
C GLU A 390 7.92 18.99 -3.53
N GLN A 391 9.22 18.73 -3.74
CA GLN A 391 9.73 17.98 -4.89
C GLN A 391 9.26 16.52 -4.91
N ILE A 392 9.30 15.85 -3.75
CA ILE A 392 8.81 14.47 -3.60
C ILE A 392 7.30 14.41 -3.86
N ILE A 393 6.53 15.39 -3.37
CA ILE A 393 5.08 15.51 -3.59
C ILE A 393 4.75 15.78 -5.06
N GLU A 394 5.51 16.65 -5.74
CA GLU A 394 5.35 16.93 -7.18
C GLU A 394 5.47 15.63 -8.01
N GLN A 395 6.53 14.86 -7.79
CA GLN A 395 6.71 13.56 -8.46
C GLN A 395 5.65 12.53 -8.03
N THR A 396 5.31 12.44 -6.75
CA THR A 396 4.25 11.54 -6.25
C THR A 396 2.92 11.80 -6.96
N ARG A 397 2.50 13.07 -7.09
CA ARG A 397 1.26 13.46 -7.79
C ARG A 397 1.30 13.14 -9.28
N ARG A 398 2.42 13.42 -9.95
CA ARG A 398 2.62 13.04 -11.37
C ARG A 398 2.45 11.54 -11.55
N MET A 399 3.10 10.74 -10.70
CA MET A 399 3.11 9.28 -10.79
C MET A 399 1.75 8.65 -10.50
N LEU A 400 0.93 9.23 -9.61
CA LEU A 400 -0.44 8.79 -9.37
C LEU A 400 -1.38 9.03 -10.57
N ALA A 401 -1.19 10.14 -11.29
CA ALA A 401 -2.01 10.47 -12.47
C ALA A 401 -1.69 9.59 -13.69
N ASP A 402 -0.45 9.10 -13.80
CA ASP A 402 0.04 8.21 -14.85
C ASP A 402 -0.73 6.87 -14.89
N PRO A 403 -1.01 6.27 -16.06
CA PRO A 403 -1.63 4.94 -16.16
C PRO A 403 -0.92 3.83 -15.37
N ARG A 404 0.40 3.92 -15.17
CA ARG A 404 1.21 2.94 -14.41
C ARG A 404 0.82 2.88 -12.92
N SER A 405 0.11 3.87 -12.37
CA SER A 405 -0.44 3.81 -11.00
C SER A 405 -1.45 2.67 -10.80
N ARG A 406 -1.87 2.01 -11.89
CA ARG A 406 -2.66 0.76 -11.87
C ARG A 406 -2.03 -0.33 -11.01
N ALA A 407 -0.70 -0.35 -10.89
CA ALA A 407 0.01 -1.26 -9.99
C ALA A 407 -0.43 -1.16 -8.53
N LEU A 408 -0.99 -0.03 -8.07
CA LEU A 408 -1.59 0.07 -6.73
C LEU A 408 -2.85 -0.80 -6.58
N GLY A 409 -3.63 -0.98 -7.64
CA GLY A 409 -4.75 -1.94 -7.66
C GLY A 409 -4.27 -3.39 -7.75
N GLU A 410 -3.25 -3.66 -8.57
CA GLU A 410 -2.78 -5.02 -8.88
C GLU A 410 -1.85 -5.61 -7.83
N SER A 411 -0.86 -4.84 -7.35
CA SER A 411 0.11 -5.25 -6.34
C SER A 411 -0.43 -5.07 -4.91
N PHE A 412 -0.86 -3.86 -4.55
CA PHE A 412 -1.38 -3.59 -3.20
C PHE A 412 -2.82 -4.07 -3.02
N GLY A 413 -3.73 -3.63 -3.90
CA GLY A 413 -5.17 -3.88 -3.77
C GLY A 413 -5.54 -5.36 -3.70
N LEU A 414 -5.05 -6.17 -4.64
CA LEU A 414 -5.35 -7.61 -4.63
C LEU A 414 -4.70 -8.38 -3.47
N GLN A 415 -3.55 -7.94 -2.95
CA GLN A 415 -2.96 -8.54 -1.75
C GLN A 415 -3.76 -8.18 -0.49
N TRP A 416 -4.11 -6.90 -0.32
CA TRP A 416 -4.95 -6.43 0.78
C TRP A 416 -6.33 -7.10 0.80
N LEU A 417 -6.98 -7.27 -0.35
CA LEU A 417 -8.29 -7.91 -0.45
C LEU A 417 -8.24 -9.45 -0.37
N GLY A 418 -7.06 -10.08 -0.35
CA GLY A 418 -6.88 -11.54 -0.34
C GLY A 418 -7.12 -12.23 -1.71
N LEU A 419 -7.05 -11.47 -2.80
CA LEU A 419 -7.44 -11.88 -4.16
C LEU A 419 -6.26 -12.25 -5.09
N SER A 420 -5.00 -12.16 -4.64
CA SER A 420 -3.82 -12.43 -5.48
C SER A 420 -3.75 -13.85 -6.07
N THR A 421 -4.42 -14.83 -5.47
CA THR A 421 -4.56 -16.20 -6.02
C THR A 421 -5.92 -16.51 -6.62
N PHE A 422 -6.86 -15.55 -6.64
CA PHE A 422 -8.29 -15.77 -6.97
C PHE A 422 -8.51 -16.61 -8.24
N LEU A 423 -7.80 -16.30 -9.33
CA LEU A 423 -7.92 -17.01 -10.61
C LEU A 423 -7.42 -18.46 -10.59
N THR A 424 -6.67 -18.89 -9.58
CA THR A 424 -6.16 -20.28 -9.46
C THR A 424 -6.66 -21.04 -8.23
N SER A 425 -7.02 -20.35 -7.14
CA SER A 425 -7.47 -20.98 -5.88
C SER A 425 -8.99 -21.04 -5.74
N VAL A 426 -9.73 -20.08 -6.30
CA VAL A 426 -11.20 -20.01 -6.15
C VAL A 426 -11.86 -20.74 -7.32
N ARG A 427 -12.63 -21.78 -7.01
CA ARG A 427 -13.35 -22.63 -7.97
C ARG A 427 -14.76 -22.97 -7.42
N PRO A 428 -15.80 -22.21 -7.80
CA PRO A 428 -17.19 -22.60 -7.62
C PRO A 428 -17.49 -23.92 -8.35
N ASP A 429 -18.45 -24.67 -7.82
CA ASP A 429 -18.88 -25.95 -8.37
C ASP A 429 -19.85 -25.73 -9.55
N PRO A 430 -19.54 -26.22 -10.76
CA PRO A 430 -20.37 -25.98 -11.95
C PRO A 430 -21.74 -26.71 -11.91
N GLU A 431 -21.98 -27.65 -10.98
CA GLU A 431 -23.32 -28.18 -10.74
C GLU A 431 -24.25 -27.16 -10.04
N VAL A 432 -23.67 -26.26 -9.25
CA VAL A 432 -24.40 -25.27 -8.43
C VAL A 432 -24.35 -23.88 -9.08
N TYR A 433 -23.27 -23.58 -9.77
CA TYR A 433 -22.96 -22.28 -10.38
C TYR A 433 -22.59 -22.43 -11.86
N PRO A 434 -23.51 -22.89 -12.73
CA PRO A 434 -23.24 -23.18 -14.14
C PRO A 434 -22.85 -21.95 -14.98
N GLU A 435 -23.07 -20.73 -14.48
CA GLU A 435 -22.65 -19.48 -15.11
C GLU A 435 -21.16 -19.16 -14.86
N TYR A 436 -20.53 -19.80 -13.87
CA TYR A 436 -19.12 -19.60 -13.56
C TYR A 436 -18.22 -20.03 -14.72
N ASN A 437 -17.29 -19.16 -15.09
CA ASN A 437 -16.28 -19.39 -16.11
C ASN A 437 -15.04 -18.50 -15.87
N GLU A 438 -13.93 -18.81 -16.53
CA GLU A 438 -12.66 -18.11 -16.29
C GLU A 438 -12.65 -16.64 -16.77
N ALA A 439 -13.49 -16.26 -17.74
CA ALA A 439 -13.62 -14.86 -18.17
C ALA A 439 -14.39 -14.03 -17.12
N LEU A 440 -15.51 -14.54 -16.61
CA LEU A 440 -16.21 -13.93 -15.47
C LEU A 440 -15.29 -13.80 -14.24
N ALA A 441 -14.43 -14.79 -13.97
CA ALA A 441 -13.45 -14.70 -12.89
C ALA A 441 -12.37 -13.63 -13.15
N ALA A 442 -11.92 -13.48 -14.40
CA ALA A 442 -11.01 -12.40 -14.78
C ALA A 442 -11.64 -11.02 -14.57
N ASP A 443 -12.88 -10.83 -15.03
CA ASP A 443 -13.60 -9.56 -14.92
C ASP A 443 -13.92 -9.20 -13.46
N LEU A 444 -14.34 -10.17 -12.62
CA LEU A 444 -14.55 -9.94 -11.18
C LEU A 444 -13.26 -9.53 -10.43
N ARG A 445 -12.09 -10.01 -10.88
CA ARG A 445 -10.79 -9.57 -10.36
C ARG A 445 -10.43 -8.17 -10.88
N GLU A 446 -10.78 -7.87 -12.13
CA GLU A 446 -10.53 -6.58 -12.77
C GLU A 446 -11.37 -5.44 -12.14
N GLU A 447 -12.63 -5.72 -11.77
CA GLU A 447 -13.46 -4.82 -10.96
C GLU A 447 -12.73 -4.42 -9.66
N ALA A 448 -12.17 -5.40 -8.94
CA ALA A 448 -11.44 -5.17 -7.69
C ALA A 448 -10.17 -4.33 -7.90
N VAL A 449 -9.41 -4.58 -8.98
CA VAL A 449 -8.24 -3.76 -9.37
C VAL A 449 -8.67 -2.32 -9.65
N ARG A 450 -9.69 -2.12 -10.49
CA ARG A 450 -10.13 -0.79 -10.92
C ARG A 450 -10.73 0.03 -9.78
N VAL A 451 -11.52 -0.58 -8.88
CA VAL A 451 -12.08 0.10 -7.70
C VAL A 451 -10.97 0.61 -6.77
N VAL A 452 -9.98 -0.21 -6.43
CA VAL A 452 -8.86 0.22 -5.58
C VAL A 452 -7.97 1.25 -6.29
N TRP A 453 -7.63 1.02 -7.56
CA TRP A 453 -6.81 1.91 -8.36
C TRP A 453 -7.44 3.31 -8.50
N ASN A 454 -8.74 3.37 -8.82
CA ASN A 454 -9.43 4.64 -9.04
C ASN A 454 -9.60 5.47 -7.77
N VAL A 455 -9.51 4.88 -6.57
CA VAL A 455 -9.42 5.67 -5.34
C VAL A 455 -8.14 6.50 -5.32
N PHE A 456 -6.99 5.89 -5.59
CA PHE A 456 -5.70 6.59 -5.66
C PHE A 456 -5.59 7.53 -6.88
N ARG A 457 -5.96 7.06 -8.07
CA ARG A 457 -5.75 7.81 -9.33
C ARG A 457 -6.70 8.99 -9.51
N LYS A 458 -7.93 8.91 -9.00
CA LYS A 458 -8.94 9.98 -9.10
C LYS A 458 -9.04 10.82 -7.80
N ASP A 459 -8.03 10.70 -6.92
CA ASP A 459 -7.95 11.22 -5.55
C ASP A 459 -9.28 11.25 -4.78
N ARG A 460 -9.76 10.06 -4.45
CA ARG A 460 -11.04 9.86 -3.78
C ARG A 460 -10.90 9.78 -2.28
N SER A 461 -12.05 9.83 -1.59
CA SER A 461 -12.07 9.51 -0.18
C SER A 461 -11.80 8.01 -0.01
N ILE A 462 -10.85 7.60 0.85
CA ILE A 462 -10.60 6.17 1.07
C ILE A 462 -11.82 5.45 1.68
N LEU A 463 -12.78 6.20 2.24
CA LEU A 463 -14.05 5.68 2.73
C LEU A 463 -14.99 5.20 1.61
N GLU A 464 -14.73 5.57 0.34
CA GLU A 464 -15.40 4.99 -0.83
C GLU A 464 -15.02 3.52 -1.05
N LEU A 465 -13.93 3.04 -0.45
CA LEU A 465 -13.65 1.60 -0.37
C LEU A 465 -14.65 0.89 0.56
N ILE A 466 -15.25 1.57 1.54
CA ILE A 466 -16.36 1.00 2.33
C ILE A 466 -17.67 1.12 1.55
N ASP A 467 -18.00 2.31 1.02
CA ASP A 467 -19.35 2.60 0.48
C ASP A 467 -19.35 3.60 -0.71
N GLY A 468 -18.58 3.30 -1.77
CA GLY A 468 -18.45 4.16 -2.95
C GLY A 468 -19.76 4.45 -3.70
N GLY A 469 -19.81 5.58 -4.42
CA GLY A 469 -20.98 6.01 -5.23
C GLY A 469 -21.12 5.31 -6.59
N SER A 470 -20.13 4.53 -6.98
CA SER A 470 -19.99 3.99 -8.34
C SER A 470 -19.50 2.55 -8.37
N MET A 471 -19.57 1.98 -9.58
CA MET A 471 -19.09 0.64 -9.93
C MET A 471 -18.25 0.73 -11.21
N GLU A 472 -17.23 -0.10 -11.32
CA GLU A 472 -16.45 -0.29 -12.55
C GLU A 472 -17.03 -1.53 -13.26
N ILE A 473 -17.49 -1.40 -14.50
CA ILE A 473 -18.32 -2.44 -15.13
C ILE A 473 -18.00 -2.60 -16.62
N ASN A 474 -18.15 -3.83 -17.12
CA ASN A 474 -18.11 -4.18 -18.55
C ASN A 474 -19.38 -4.97 -18.93
N GLU A 475 -19.49 -5.40 -20.19
CA GLU A 475 -20.65 -6.14 -20.71
C GLU A 475 -20.93 -7.46 -19.95
N THR A 476 -19.86 -8.15 -19.50
CA THR A 476 -19.95 -9.36 -18.65
C THR A 476 -20.55 -9.05 -17.28
N LEU A 477 -20.02 -8.04 -16.57
CA LEU A 477 -20.45 -7.73 -15.21
C LEU A 477 -21.80 -7.05 -15.15
N ALA A 478 -22.18 -6.27 -16.17
CA ALA A 478 -23.53 -5.75 -16.32
C ALA A 478 -24.56 -6.89 -16.41
N SER A 479 -24.26 -7.90 -17.22
CA SER A 479 -25.07 -9.11 -17.36
C SER A 479 -25.08 -9.96 -16.08
N HIS A 480 -23.96 -10.06 -15.37
CA HIS A 480 -23.83 -10.85 -14.12
C HIS A 480 -24.53 -10.20 -12.92
N TYR A 481 -24.58 -8.87 -12.88
CA TYR A 481 -25.16 -8.10 -11.77
C TYR A 481 -26.60 -7.61 -12.00
N ASP A 482 -27.20 -7.90 -13.17
CA ASP A 482 -28.54 -7.44 -13.60
C ASP A 482 -28.63 -5.90 -13.65
N ILE A 483 -27.67 -5.28 -14.34
CA ILE A 483 -27.52 -3.82 -14.45
C ILE A 483 -27.70 -3.36 -15.90
N ASP A 484 -28.75 -2.56 -16.15
CA ASP A 484 -28.97 -1.87 -17.42
C ASP A 484 -27.83 -0.88 -17.72
N MET A 485 -27.05 -1.11 -18.79
CA MET A 485 -26.10 -0.14 -19.34
C MET A 485 -26.73 0.67 -20.48
N ASP A 486 -26.50 1.99 -20.49
CA ASP A 486 -26.79 2.84 -21.65
C ASP A 486 -25.74 2.57 -22.75
N PRO A 487 -26.14 2.24 -24.00
CA PRO A 487 -25.20 2.04 -25.11
C PRO A 487 -24.24 3.20 -25.39
N VAL A 488 -24.57 4.43 -24.97
CA VAL A 488 -23.74 5.62 -25.13
C VAL A 488 -22.55 5.66 -24.15
N ALA A 489 -22.51 4.78 -23.15
CA ALA A 489 -21.45 4.76 -22.14
C ALA A 489 -20.07 4.30 -22.66
N ARG A 490 -20.01 3.64 -23.83
CA ARG A 490 -18.74 3.15 -24.43
C ARG A 490 -17.90 4.31 -24.95
N THR A 491 -16.85 4.68 -24.21
CA THR A 491 -15.70 5.43 -24.76
C THR A 491 -14.77 4.50 -25.54
N ASP A 492 -13.93 5.06 -26.42
CA ASP A 492 -13.08 4.27 -27.31
C ASP A 492 -12.06 3.36 -26.56
N ASP A 493 -11.75 2.22 -27.18
CA ASP A 493 -10.70 1.23 -26.86
C ASP A 493 -10.63 0.58 -25.44
N ASP A 494 -11.39 1.03 -24.43
CA ASP A 494 -11.57 0.32 -23.15
C ASP A 494 -12.99 -0.29 -23.05
N GLU A 495 -13.10 -1.60 -22.80
CA GLU A 495 -14.39 -2.29 -22.67
C GLU A 495 -15.08 -2.03 -21.32
N TRP A 496 -14.41 -1.30 -20.42
CA TRP A 496 -14.87 -0.95 -19.08
C TRP A 496 -15.37 0.48 -18.99
N THR A 497 -16.31 0.72 -18.07
CA THR A 497 -16.83 2.06 -17.77
C THR A 497 -17.14 2.21 -16.29
N GLU A 498 -16.89 3.39 -15.74
CA GLU A 498 -17.38 3.74 -14.41
C GLU A 498 -18.84 4.23 -14.49
N ILE A 499 -19.76 3.55 -13.80
CA ILE A 499 -21.16 3.96 -13.68
C ILE A 499 -21.48 4.44 -12.27
N GLN A 500 -22.31 5.48 -12.15
CA GLN A 500 -22.84 5.94 -10.85
C GLN A 500 -24.03 5.06 -10.46
N THR A 501 -23.97 4.39 -9.31
CA THR A 501 -25.05 3.48 -8.87
C THR A 501 -25.98 4.17 -7.87
N ARG A 502 -27.29 3.96 -8.05
CA ARG A 502 -28.31 4.28 -7.02
C ARG A 502 -28.54 3.12 -6.08
N ASP A 503 -28.07 1.92 -6.42
CA ASP A 503 -28.17 0.75 -5.58
C ASP A 503 -27.02 0.73 -4.56
N ARG A 504 -27.33 1.20 -3.35
CA ARG A 504 -26.39 1.22 -2.21
C ARG A 504 -26.11 -0.16 -1.61
N ARG A 505 -26.74 -1.25 -2.11
CA ARG A 505 -26.32 -2.63 -1.80
C ARG A 505 -24.96 -2.92 -2.44
N ARG A 506 -24.70 -2.33 -3.62
CA ARG A 506 -23.39 -2.30 -4.33
C ARG A 506 -22.56 -1.08 -3.92
N GLY A 507 -21.34 -1.00 -4.43
CA GLY A 507 -20.35 0.04 -4.13
C GLY A 507 -19.54 -0.29 -2.87
N GLY A 508 -18.23 -0.05 -2.95
CA GLY A 508 -17.25 -0.45 -1.92
C GLY A 508 -16.84 -1.93 -1.98
N VAL A 509 -15.64 -2.23 -1.49
CA VAL A 509 -14.95 -3.52 -1.67
C VAL A 509 -15.69 -4.71 -1.04
N ILE A 510 -16.53 -4.44 -0.04
CA ILE A 510 -17.40 -5.42 0.64
C ILE A 510 -18.40 -6.07 -0.33
N SER A 511 -18.78 -5.37 -1.41
CA SER A 511 -19.84 -5.79 -2.35
C SER A 511 -19.31 -6.37 -3.67
N LEU A 512 -17.98 -6.48 -3.83
CA LEU A 512 -17.31 -7.02 -5.01
C LEU A 512 -17.54 -8.53 -5.14
N GLY A 513 -17.91 -9.00 -6.33
CA GLY A 513 -18.15 -10.42 -6.56
C GLY A 513 -16.91 -11.30 -6.31
N ALA A 514 -15.70 -10.81 -6.59
CA ALA A 514 -14.47 -11.53 -6.27
C ALA A 514 -14.26 -11.73 -4.76
N VAL A 515 -14.52 -10.71 -3.94
CA VAL A 515 -14.45 -10.81 -2.46
C VAL A 515 -15.52 -11.78 -1.94
N LEU A 516 -16.77 -11.62 -2.39
CA LEU A 516 -17.91 -12.42 -1.97
C LEU A 516 -17.79 -13.91 -2.37
N MET A 517 -17.12 -14.19 -3.50
CA MET A 517 -16.80 -15.55 -3.98
C MET A 517 -15.59 -16.13 -3.26
N SER A 518 -14.52 -15.35 -3.04
CA SER A 518 -13.34 -15.79 -2.27
C SER A 518 -13.68 -16.12 -0.82
N ALA A 519 -14.67 -15.42 -0.24
CA ALA A 519 -15.21 -15.69 1.09
C ALA A 519 -16.36 -16.73 1.10
N SER A 520 -16.44 -17.62 0.11
CA SER A 520 -17.46 -18.68 0.00
C SER A 520 -16.85 -20.06 -0.21
N TYR A 521 -17.64 -21.12 -0.02
CA TYR A 521 -17.28 -22.49 -0.38
C TYR A 521 -17.77 -22.84 -1.79
N PRO A 522 -17.15 -23.82 -2.51
CA PRO A 522 -17.52 -24.15 -3.89
C PRO A 522 -19.01 -24.39 -4.16
N ARG A 523 -19.76 -24.91 -3.19
CA ARG A 523 -21.20 -25.21 -3.31
C ARG A 523 -22.12 -24.32 -2.46
N ARG A 524 -21.59 -23.35 -1.68
CA ARG A 524 -22.41 -22.49 -0.79
C ARG A 524 -21.69 -21.24 -0.27
N THR A 525 -22.47 -20.23 0.10
CA THR A 525 -22.01 -19.06 0.85
C THR A 525 -21.46 -19.43 2.24
N SER A 526 -20.74 -18.50 2.87
CA SER A 526 -20.17 -18.68 4.21
C SER A 526 -20.17 -17.38 5.02
N PRO A 527 -21.18 -17.17 5.91
CA PRO A 527 -21.21 -16.03 6.81
C PRO A 527 -19.93 -15.91 7.66
N VAL A 528 -19.38 -17.04 8.09
CA VAL A 528 -18.17 -17.08 8.93
C VAL A 528 -16.97 -16.50 8.17
N LEU A 529 -16.75 -16.90 6.91
CA LEU A 529 -15.62 -16.40 6.11
C LEU A 529 -15.83 -14.94 5.69
N ARG A 530 -17.05 -14.56 5.31
CA ARG A 530 -17.43 -13.17 4.96
C ARG A 530 -17.25 -12.22 6.14
N GLY A 531 -17.76 -12.60 7.30
CA GLY A 531 -17.64 -11.83 8.54
C GLY A 531 -16.21 -11.77 9.06
N ARG A 532 -15.43 -12.86 8.93
CA ARG A 532 -13.99 -12.89 9.19
C ARG A 532 -13.25 -11.89 8.30
N TRP A 533 -13.49 -11.91 6.98
CA TRP A 533 -12.82 -11.03 6.03
C TRP A 533 -13.06 -9.54 6.33
N VAL A 534 -14.32 -9.16 6.63
CA VAL A 534 -14.66 -7.78 7.06
C VAL A 534 -13.95 -7.42 8.37
N LEU A 535 -13.88 -8.35 9.34
CA LEU A 535 -13.25 -8.09 10.64
C LEU A 535 -11.73 -7.97 10.54
N GLU A 536 -11.06 -8.80 9.76
CA GLU A 536 -9.59 -8.82 9.67
C GLU A 536 -9.04 -7.81 8.67
N GLU A 537 -9.50 -7.80 7.41
CA GLU A 537 -8.89 -6.99 6.34
C GLU A 537 -9.44 -5.55 6.24
N LEU A 538 -10.62 -5.27 6.81
CA LEU A 538 -11.14 -3.89 6.88
C LEU A 538 -10.96 -3.29 8.27
N LEU A 539 -11.44 -3.96 9.33
CA LEU A 539 -11.45 -3.40 10.69
C LEU A 539 -10.17 -3.69 11.50
N GLY A 540 -9.18 -4.40 10.95
CA GLY A 540 -7.94 -4.72 11.64
C GLY A 540 -8.17 -5.43 12.98
N GLY A 541 -9.17 -6.31 13.03
CA GLY A 541 -9.33 -7.30 14.09
C GLY A 541 -8.41 -8.50 13.88
N ARG A 542 -8.46 -9.45 14.80
CA ARG A 542 -7.87 -10.79 14.63
C ARG A 542 -8.82 -11.85 15.12
N VAL A 543 -8.84 -12.97 14.40
CA VAL A 543 -9.58 -14.19 14.69
C VAL A 543 -8.55 -15.29 14.98
N PRO A 544 -8.58 -15.94 16.15
CA PRO A 544 -7.68 -17.05 16.43
C PRO A 544 -7.96 -18.24 15.49
N PRO A 545 -6.98 -19.14 15.27
CA PRO A 545 -7.24 -20.39 14.57
C PRO A 545 -8.33 -21.20 15.32
N PRO A 546 -9.19 -21.94 14.60
CA PRO A 546 -10.22 -22.76 15.23
C PRO A 546 -9.61 -23.86 16.12
N PRO A 547 -10.27 -24.26 17.23
CA PRO A 547 -9.84 -25.39 18.04
C PRO A 547 -9.64 -26.67 17.22
N ALA A 548 -8.68 -27.50 17.61
CA ALA A 548 -8.25 -28.67 16.83
C ALA A 548 -9.33 -29.76 16.62
N ASN A 549 -10.45 -29.69 17.36
CA ASN A 549 -11.51 -30.70 17.36
C ASN A 549 -12.91 -30.12 17.01
N VAL A 550 -13.00 -28.96 16.32
CA VAL A 550 -14.31 -28.42 15.89
C VAL A 550 -14.97 -29.38 14.87
N PRO A 551 -16.18 -29.91 15.15
CA PRO A 551 -16.90 -30.73 14.18
C PRO A 551 -17.42 -29.87 13.02
N ALA A 552 -17.53 -30.47 11.84
CA ALA A 552 -18.13 -29.80 10.69
C ALA A 552 -19.58 -29.37 10.99
N LEU A 553 -19.97 -28.19 10.50
CA LEU A 553 -21.37 -27.74 10.54
C LEU A 553 -22.26 -28.73 9.77
N GLU A 554 -23.08 -29.48 10.50
CA GLU A 554 -24.00 -30.46 9.92
C GLU A 554 -24.94 -29.78 8.90
N GLU A 555 -25.13 -30.41 7.76
CA GLU A 555 -25.98 -29.85 6.69
C GLU A 555 -27.47 -29.99 7.01
N THR A 556 -27.83 -30.96 7.87
CA THR A 556 -29.17 -31.19 8.39
C THR A 556 -29.12 -31.59 9.87
N HIS A 557 -30.11 -31.16 10.65
CA HIS A 557 -30.37 -31.70 11.99
C HIS A 557 -31.77 -32.33 12.01
N GLY A 558 -31.83 -33.63 11.68
CA GLY A 558 -33.09 -34.34 11.46
C GLY A 558 -33.76 -33.95 10.14
N GLU A 559 -35.10 -34.02 10.09
CA GLU A 559 -35.90 -33.82 8.86
C GLU A 559 -36.20 -32.34 8.54
N LYS A 560 -35.70 -31.37 9.34
CA LYS A 560 -36.00 -29.94 9.15
C LYS A 560 -34.98 -29.27 8.24
N GLU A 561 -35.45 -28.66 7.16
CA GLU A 561 -34.67 -27.67 6.38
C GLU A 561 -34.34 -26.47 7.29
N MET A 562 -33.07 -26.06 7.35
CA MET A 562 -32.58 -24.99 8.22
C MET A 562 -31.67 -24.03 7.44
N THR A 563 -31.91 -22.74 7.61
CA THR A 563 -31.06 -21.68 7.07
C THR A 563 -29.61 -21.80 7.56
N LEU A 564 -28.66 -21.21 6.83
CA LEU A 564 -27.27 -21.07 7.30
C LEU A 564 -27.19 -20.32 8.65
N ARG A 565 -28.07 -19.34 8.88
CA ARG A 565 -28.24 -18.65 10.16
C ARG A 565 -28.59 -19.61 11.29
N GLU A 566 -29.70 -20.35 11.19
CA GLU A 566 -30.17 -21.24 12.27
C GLU A 566 -29.13 -22.31 12.63
N ARG A 567 -28.36 -22.80 11.64
CA ARG A 567 -27.25 -23.75 11.87
C ARG A 567 -26.08 -23.10 12.63
N LEU A 568 -25.71 -21.86 12.28
CA LEU A 568 -24.66 -21.12 12.99
C LEU A 568 -25.11 -20.66 14.40
N GLU A 569 -26.36 -20.25 14.58
CA GLU A 569 -26.94 -19.92 15.89
C GLU A 569 -27.02 -21.16 16.81
N LEU A 570 -27.21 -22.36 16.24
CA LEU A 570 -27.14 -23.61 17.00
C LEU A 570 -25.69 -23.98 17.35
N HIS A 571 -24.73 -23.80 16.42
CA HIS A 571 -23.30 -23.99 16.67
C HIS A 571 -22.76 -23.05 17.75
N ARG A 572 -23.20 -21.78 17.74
CA ARG A 572 -22.88 -20.74 18.74
C ARG A 572 -23.42 -21.01 20.15
N LYS A 573 -24.12 -22.13 20.40
CA LYS A 573 -24.47 -22.56 21.76
C LYS A 573 -23.31 -23.15 22.56
N ASN A 574 -22.19 -23.50 21.91
CA ASN A 574 -20.93 -23.74 22.62
C ASN A 574 -20.27 -22.39 22.96
N PRO A 575 -20.01 -22.05 24.24
CA PRO A 575 -19.31 -20.82 24.62
C PRO A 575 -17.96 -20.63 23.94
N GLU A 576 -17.19 -21.72 23.74
CA GLU A 576 -15.90 -21.68 23.05
C GLU A 576 -16.03 -21.10 21.63
N CYS A 577 -17.03 -21.58 20.88
CA CYS A 577 -17.34 -21.11 19.53
C CYS A 577 -17.93 -19.68 19.56
N ALA A 578 -18.82 -19.39 20.52
CA ALA A 578 -19.47 -18.09 20.66
C ALA A 578 -18.46 -16.94 20.79
N SER A 579 -17.35 -17.15 21.52
CA SER A 579 -16.28 -16.17 21.75
C SER A 579 -15.82 -15.42 20.48
N CYS A 580 -15.73 -16.13 19.36
CA CYS A 580 -15.28 -15.59 18.08
C CYS A 580 -16.45 -15.37 17.11
N HIS A 581 -17.39 -16.31 17.04
CA HIS A 581 -18.52 -16.24 16.12
C HIS A 581 -19.48 -15.08 16.43
N ASN A 582 -19.60 -14.63 17.68
CA ASN A 582 -20.38 -13.45 18.04
C ASN A 582 -19.83 -12.15 17.41
N ARG A 583 -18.56 -12.13 16.98
CA ARG A 583 -17.88 -10.99 16.35
C ARG A 583 -17.97 -11.03 14.83
N MET A 584 -17.91 -12.23 14.25
CA MET A 584 -17.86 -12.45 12.80
C MET A 584 -19.23 -12.68 12.17
N ASP A 585 -20.01 -13.65 12.68
CA ASP A 585 -21.19 -14.15 12.00
C ASP A 585 -22.25 -13.06 11.70
N PRO A 586 -22.49 -12.06 12.59
CA PRO A 586 -23.39 -10.95 12.25
C PRO A 586 -22.93 -10.16 11.02
N LEU A 587 -21.63 -9.84 10.91
CA LEU A 587 -21.06 -9.15 9.74
C LEU A 587 -21.25 -9.99 8.47
N GLY A 588 -21.13 -11.31 8.60
CA GLY A 588 -21.41 -12.27 7.54
C GLY A 588 -22.89 -12.31 7.11
N PHE A 589 -23.82 -12.32 8.07
CA PHE A 589 -25.26 -12.37 7.79
C PHE A 589 -25.72 -11.15 6.97
N GLY A 590 -25.16 -9.95 7.23
CA GLY A 590 -25.42 -8.75 6.43
C GLY A 590 -25.08 -8.89 4.94
N LEU A 591 -24.29 -9.89 4.56
CA LEU A 591 -23.86 -10.15 3.18
C LEU A 591 -24.54 -11.38 2.55
N GLU A 592 -25.40 -12.11 3.26
CA GLU A 592 -25.97 -13.36 2.74
C GLU A 592 -26.99 -13.21 1.62
N ASN A 593 -27.51 -11.99 1.40
CA ASN A 593 -28.25 -11.65 0.18
C ASN A 593 -27.36 -11.65 -1.09
N PHE A 594 -26.05 -11.87 -0.97
CA PHE A 594 -25.20 -12.21 -2.10
C PHE A 594 -24.97 -13.72 -2.20
N ASP A 595 -25.17 -14.30 -3.38
CA ASP A 595 -24.88 -15.72 -3.65
C ASP A 595 -23.37 -16.02 -3.68
N GLY A 596 -22.99 -17.27 -3.98
CA GLY A 596 -21.59 -17.69 -4.07
C GLY A 596 -20.78 -17.02 -5.20
N LEU A 597 -21.44 -16.38 -6.18
CA LEU A 597 -20.81 -15.60 -7.25
C LEU A 597 -20.95 -14.08 -7.04
N GLY A 598 -21.50 -13.65 -5.90
CA GLY A 598 -21.74 -12.25 -5.58
C GLY A 598 -22.98 -11.62 -6.23
N ARG A 599 -23.93 -12.41 -6.74
CA ARG A 599 -25.21 -11.93 -7.31
C ARG A 599 -26.27 -11.72 -6.22
N TRP A 600 -27.22 -10.81 -6.42
CA TRP A 600 -28.28 -10.58 -5.43
C TRP A 600 -29.28 -11.74 -5.36
N ARG A 601 -29.74 -12.08 -4.16
CA ARG A 601 -30.76 -13.08 -3.87
C ARG A 601 -31.57 -12.72 -2.62
N GLU A 602 -32.86 -13.08 -2.65
CA GLU A 602 -33.76 -12.94 -1.48
C GLU A 602 -33.91 -14.27 -0.71
N ARG A 603 -33.58 -15.41 -1.35
CA ARG A 603 -33.81 -16.76 -0.83
C ARG A 603 -32.61 -17.69 -0.92
N ASP A 604 -32.55 -18.62 0.02
CA ASP A 604 -31.63 -19.76 0.10
C ASP A 604 -32.45 -21.05 -0.04
N GLY A 605 -32.49 -21.62 -1.25
CA GLY A 605 -33.41 -22.70 -1.59
C GLY A 605 -34.88 -22.29 -1.39
N SER A 606 -35.59 -22.99 -0.51
CA SER A 606 -36.97 -22.69 -0.14
C SER A 606 -37.11 -21.41 0.70
N LEU A 607 -36.08 -21.04 1.44
CA LEU A 607 -36.15 -20.21 2.66
C LEU A 607 -35.81 -18.74 2.38
N GLU A 608 -36.48 -17.82 3.07
CA GLU A 608 -36.15 -16.38 3.03
C GLU A 608 -34.82 -16.09 3.76
N ILE A 609 -34.03 -15.15 3.25
CA ILE A 609 -32.77 -14.75 3.86
C ILE A 609 -33.01 -13.63 4.89
N ASP A 610 -32.78 -13.95 6.16
CA ASP A 610 -32.59 -12.94 7.21
C ASP A 610 -31.12 -12.48 7.22
N SER A 611 -30.89 -11.25 6.74
CA SER A 611 -29.58 -10.57 6.74
C SER A 611 -29.45 -9.49 7.83
N SER A 612 -30.25 -9.59 8.90
CA SER A 612 -30.07 -8.77 10.10
C SER A 612 -28.75 -9.08 10.82
N GLY A 613 -28.21 -8.11 11.55
CA GLY A 613 -27.07 -8.32 12.43
C GLY A 613 -27.19 -7.51 13.72
N LYS A 614 -26.56 -8.04 14.78
CA LYS A 614 -26.26 -7.31 16.01
C LYS A 614 -24.80 -7.60 16.40
N LEU A 615 -24.00 -6.56 16.61
CA LEU A 615 -22.62 -6.66 17.07
C LEU A 615 -22.53 -6.70 18.61
N PRO A 616 -21.40 -7.18 19.19
CA PRO A 616 -21.15 -7.10 20.64
C PRO A 616 -21.25 -5.68 21.20
N SER A 617 -20.88 -4.67 20.39
CA SER A 617 -21.05 -3.24 20.69
C SER A 617 -22.50 -2.81 20.91
N GLY A 618 -23.48 -3.65 20.56
CA GLY A 618 -24.91 -3.37 20.63
C GLY A 618 -25.52 -2.84 19.33
N GLU A 619 -24.68 -2.46 18.36
CA GLU A 619 -25.11 -1.92 17.06
C GLU A 619 -25.85 -2.96 16.22
N THR A 620 -26.94 -2.54 15.57
CA THR A 620 -27.78 -3.37 14.70
C THR A 620 -27.84 -2.86 13.27
N PHE A 621 -28.12 -3.75 12.32
CA PHE A 621 -28.30 -3.44 10.90
C PHE A 621 -29.17 -4.50 10.21
N GLN A 622 -29.70 -4.17 9.04
CA GLN A 622 -30.38 -5.07 8.11
C GLN A 622 -29.75 -4.98 6.71
N GLY A 623 -29.10 -6.07 6.27
CA GLY A 623 -28.48 -6.17 4.95
C GLY A 623 -27.20 -5.34 4.74
N PRO A 624 -26.66 -5.30 3.50
CA PRO A 624 -25.32 -4.80 3.24
C PRO A 624 -25.22 -3.27 3.28
N GLU A 625 -26.30 -2.55 2.96
CA GLU A 625 -26.33 -1.08 3.00
C GLU A 625 -26.17 -0.56 4.44
N GLU A 626 -27.00 -1.06 5.38
CA GLU A 626 -26.89 -0.67 6.78
C GLU A 626 -25.59 -1.19 7.43
N LEU A 627 -25.11 -2.38 7.05
CA LEU A 627 -23.79 -2.87 7.46
C LEU A 627 -22.66 -1.93 7.04
N LYS A 628 -22.68 -1.40 5.81
CA LYS A 628 -21.71 -0.38 5.38
C LYS A 628 -21.83 0.90 6.21
N GLN A 629 -23.04 1.32 6.60
CA GLN A 629 -23.21 2.45 7.53
C GLN A 629 -22.69 2.17 8.96
N VAL A 630 -22.71 0.92 9.43
CA VAL A 630 -22.06 0.52 10.70
C VAL A 630 -20.54 0.65 10.58
N ILE A 631 -19.96 0.15 9.49
CA ILE A 631 -18.52 0.20 9.25
C ILE A 631 -18.04 1.65 9.08
N LEU A 632 -18.80 2.50 8.39
CA LEU A 632 -18.51 3.95 8.28
C LEU A 632 -18.52 4.67 9.63
N ARG A 633 -19.43 4.32 10.57
CA ARG A 633 -19.39 4.87 11.95
C ARG A 633 -18.14 4.45 12.73
N ARG A 634 -17.45 3.41 12.27
CA ARG A 634 -16.18 2.89 12.81
C ARG A 634 -15.00 3.21 11.88
N SER A 635 -15.09 4.27 11.06
CA SER A 635 -14.07 4.60 10.04
C SER A 635 -12.65 4.61 10.59
N SER A 636 -12.44 5.14 11.81
CA SER A 636 -11.12 5.24 12.43
C SER A 636 -10.40 3.90 12.63
N GLU A 637 -11.12 2.78 12.79
CA GLU A 637 -10.51 1.44 12.80
C GLU A 637 -10.06 1.01 11.40
N PHE A 638 -10.88 1.29 10.38
CA PHE A 638 -10.55 1.05 8.97
C PHE A 638 -9.38 1.92 8.52
N GLU A 639 -9.38 3.21 8.86
CA GLU A 639 -8.32 4.15 8.53
C GLU A 639 -7.00 3.75 9.22
N GLU A 640 -7.00 3.39 10.51
CA GLU A 640 -5.78 2.93 11.19
C GLU A 640 -5.26 1.58 10.64
N HIS A 641 -6.15 0.71 10.12
CA HIS A 641 -5.74 -0.54 9.52
C HIS A 641 -5.22 -0.37 8.08
N PHE A 642 -5.95 0.36 7.23
CA PHE A 642 -5.59 0.66 5.84
C PHE A 642 -4.26 1.41 5.76
N VAL A 643 -4.04 2.40 6.63
CA VAL A 643 -2.76 3.14 6.72
C VAL A 643 -1.59 2.21 7.08
N LYS A 644 -1.78 1.21 7.96
CA LYS A 644 -0.73 0.21 8.25
C LYS A 644 -0.45 -0.68 7.06
N LYS A 645 -1.50 -1.26 6.45
CA LYS A 645 -1.38 -2.11 5.27
C LYS A 645 -0.58 -1.39 4.16
N LEU A 646 -0.97 -0.14 3.86
CA LEU A 646 -0.33 0.68 2.82
C LEU A 646 1.12 1.08 3.18
N LEU A 647 1.38 1.45 4.45
CA LEU A 647 2.74 1.80 4.92
C LEU A 647 3.67 0.57 4.95
N GLY A 648 3.17 -0.60 5.35
CA GLY A 648 3.91 -1.86 5.33
C GLY A 648 4.25 -2.31 3.91
N PHE A 649 3.31 -2.19 2.98
CA PHE A 649 3.54 -2.39 1.55
C PHE A 649 4.62 -1.44 0.99
N ALA A 650 4.52 -0.14 1.32
CA ALA A 650 5.44 0.90 0.86
C ALA A 650 6.87 0.78 1.42
N LEU A 651 7.02 0.27 2.65
CA LEU A 651 8.31 0.08 3.31
C LEU A 651 8.91 -1.33 3.13
N GLY A 652 8.11 -2.31 2.69
CA GLY A 652 8.56 -3.69 2.45
C GLY A 652 8.99 -4.46 3.71
N ARG A 653 8.27 -4.30 4.83
CA ARG A 653 8.53 -4.97 6.13
C ARG A 653 7.34 -4.92 7.11
N GLU A 654 7.41 -5.63 8.25
CA GLU A 654 6.52 -5.39 9.41
C GLU A 654 6.71 -3.96 9.96
N LEU A 655 5.64 -3.37 10.48
CA LEU A 655 5.69 -2.08 11.17
C LEU A 655 6.05 -2.22 12.66
N ASN A 656 6.72 -1.21 13.21
CA ASN A 656 7.22 -1.18 14.58
C ASN A 656 6.86 0.15 15.30
N GLU A 657 7.31 0.34 16.55
CA GLU A 657 6.91 1.53 17.36
C GLU A 657 7.42 2.87 16.78
N PHE A 658 8.45 2.86 15.92
CA PHE A 658 8.96 4.06 15.23
C PHE A 658 7.98 4.53 14.12
N ASP A 659 7.33 3.61 13.41
CA ASP A 659 6.39 3.92 12.32
C ASP A 659 5.08 4.57 12.82
N GLN A 660 4.79 4.46 14.12
CA GLN A 660 3.55 4.96 14.73
C GLN A 660 3.37 6.47 14.55
N CYS A 661 4.44 7.25 14.38
CA CYS A 661 4.36 8.67 13.98
C CYS A 661 3.74 8.85 12.60
N VAL A 662 4.23 8.11 11.59
CA VAL A 662 3.75 8.19 10.20
C VAL A 662 2.27 7.80 10.13
N ILE A 663 1.87 6.77 10.88
CA ILE A 663 0.47 6.37 11.01
C ILE A 663 -0.38 7.51 11.61
N ASN A 664 0.09 8.15 12.69
CA ASN A 664 -0.65 9.26 13.33
C ASN A 664 -0.79 10.47 12.39
N ASP A 665 0.26 10.79 11.61
CA ASP A 665 0.24 11.93 10.70
C ASP A 665 -0.61 11.67 9.45
N CYS A 666 -0.62 10.43 8.94
CA CYS A 666 -1.57 9.99 7.92
C CYS A 666 -3.02 10.16 8.38
N LEU A 667 -3.35 9.74 9.61
CA LEU A 667 -4.70 9.87 10.17
C LEU A 667 -5.13 11.32 10.39
N LYS A 668 -4.23 12.20 10.88
CA LYS A 668 -4.46 13.64 10.94
C LYS A 668 -4.69 14.22 9.54
N GLY A 669 -3.89 13.78 8.57
CA GLY A 669 -3.96 14.22 7.17
C GLY A 669 -5.30 13.87 6.53
N LEU A 670 -5.75 12.62 6.67
CA LEU A 670 -7.08 12.17 6.24
C LEU A 670 -8.19 13.04 6.84
N ALA A 671 -8.24 13.14 8.17
CA ALA A 671 -9.27 13.89 8.88
C ALA A 671 -9.31 15.39 8.56
N ALA A 672 -8.17 15.98 8.17
CA ALA A 672 -8.09 17.38 7.76
C ALA A 672 -8.43 17.63 6.28
N ASN A 673 -8.50 16.58 5.44
CA ASN A 673 -8.63 16.68 3.99
C ASN A 673 -9.63 15.64 3.43
N GLU A 674 -10.86 15.58 3.95
CA GLU A 674 -11.95 14.75 3.40
C GLU A 674 -11.63 13.24 3.23
N HIS A 675 -10.64 12.73 3.97
CA HIS A 675 -10.08 11.38 3.86
C HIS A 675 -9.51 11.06 2.45
N ARG A 676 -9.01 12.09 1.74
CA ARG A 676 -8.41 11.99 0.39
C ARG A 676 -7.17 11.09 0.36
N SER A 677 -7.11 10.22 -0.63
CA SER A 677 -6.04 9.23 -0.81
C SER A 677 -4.65 9.85 -1.06
N SER A 678 -4.58 10.98 -1.77
CA SER A 678 -3.32 11.68 -2.11
C SER A 678 -2.48 11.99 -0.88
N ILE A 679 -3.14 12.45 0.19
CA ILE A 679 -2.53 12.82 1.46
C ILE A 679 -1.82 11.63 2.12
N LEU A 680 -2.31 10.39 1.93
CA LEU A 680 -1.61 9.20 2.39
C LEU A 680 -0.32 8.98 1.60
N MET A 681 -0.41 9.00 0.27
CA MET A 681 0.74 8.76 -0.61
C MET A 681 1.84 9.81 -0.37
N GLU A 682 1.46 11.08 -0.24
CA GLU A 682 2.34 12.21 0.06
C GLU A 682 2.96 12.13 1.47
N THR A 683 2.17 11.75 2.49
CA THR A 683 2.67 11.61 3.88
C THR A 683 3.63 10.42 4.00
N ILE A 684 3.33 9.30 3.35
CA ILE A 684 4.20 8.12 3.29
C ILE A 684 5.50 8.46 2.55
N ALA A 685 5.42 9.00 1.33
CA ALA A 685 6.59 9.34 0.51
C ALA A 685 7.51 10.38 1.16
N THR A 686 6.96 11.34 1.91
CA THR A 686 7.75 12.35 2.64
C THR A 686 8.10 11.97 4.08
N SER A 687 7.76 10.75 4.52
CA SER A 687 8.03 10.27 5.88
C SER A 687 9.52 10.00 6.15
N TYR A 688 9.90 9.95 7.43
CA TYR A 688 11.26 9.62 7.84
C TYR A 688 11.69 8.19 7.42
N PRO A 689 10.94 7.10 7.73
CA PRO A 689 11.33 5.74 7.32
C PRO A 689 11.27 5.49 5.81
N PHE A 690 10.52 6.28 5.04
CA PHE A 690 10.55 6.17 3.57
C PHE A 690 11.80 6.83 2.97
N GLN A 691 12.29 7.92 3.56
CA GLN A 691 13.50 8.65 3.10
C GLN A 691 14.83 8.18 3.73
N HIS A 692 14.79 7.36 4.78
CA HIS A 692 15.99 6.95 5.54
C HIS A 692 16.07 5.43 5.72
N ARG A 693 17.28 4.95 6.00
CA ARG A 693 17.57 3.55 6.34
C ARG A 693 18.59 3.49 7.47
N TYR A 694 18.48 2.47 8.31
CA TYR A 694 19.55 2.05 9.20
C TYR A 694 20.40 0.99 8.49
N PHE A 695 21.72 1.19 8.48
CA PHE A 695 22.70 0.22 8.02
C PHE A 695 23.50 -0.28 9.24
N LYS A 696 23.78 -1.59 9.28
CA LYS A 696 24.70 -2.13 10.28
C LYS A 696 26.13 -1.68 9.93
N ALA A 697 26.90 -1.22 10.92
CA ALA A 697 28.31 -0.91 10.70
C ALA A 697 29.09 -2.19 10.35
N ALA A 698 30.06 -2.09 9.45
CA ALA A 698 30.86 -3.24 9.04
C ALA A 698 31.67 -3.78 10.25
N GLU A 699 31.54 -5.08 10.54
CA GLU A 699 32.26 -5.73 11.64
C GLU A 699 33.77 -5.61 11.42
N SER A 700 34.47 -5.10 12.43
CA SER A 700 35.92 -4.97 12.34
C SER A 700 36.57 -6.32 12.54
N ASN A 701 37.58 -6.67 11.72
CA ASN A 701 38.32 -7.95 11.78
C ASN A 701 39.23 -8.08 13.03
N GLN A 702 38.83 -7.54 14.18
CA GLN A 702 39.52 -7.64 15.46
C GLN A 702 38.73 -8.44 16.50
N ASP A 703 37.40 -8.42 16.44
CA ASP A 703 36.54 -9.07 17.45
C ASP A 703 36.32 -10.58 17.22
N GLN A 704 36.73 -11.14 16.08
CA GLN A 704 36.72 -12.60 15.82
C GLN A 704 37.77 -13.40 16.64
N SER A 705 38.10 -12.93 17.84
CA SER A 705 39.07 -13.54 18.76
C SER A 705 38.55 -13.76 20.19
N SER A 706 37.32 -13.32 20.51
CA SER A 706 36.66 -13.58 21.81
C SER A 706 35.73 -14.79 21.80
N ASP A 707 35.04 -15.06 20.69
CA ASP A 707 33.79 -15.84 20.68
C ASP A 707 34.00 -17.37 20.67
N ASN A 708 35.08 -17.88 21.28
CA ASN A 708 35.41 -19.31 21.38
C ASN A 708 35.32 -19.89 22.80
N ASP A 709 35.13 -19.07 23.84
CA ASP A 709 35.16 -19.52 25.25
C ASP A 709 33.76 -19.79 25.86
N ASP A 710 32.67 -19.29 25.28
CA ASP A 710 31.27 -19.46 25.78
C ASP A 710 30.55 -20.70 25.19
N ALA A 711 31.28 -21.79 24.95
CA ALA A 711 30.77 -23.01 24.29
C ALA A 711 30.60 -24.24 25.21
N ASP A 712 30.56 -24.04 26.53
CA ASP A 712 30.38 -25.07 27.57
C ASP A 712 29.41 -24.59 28.69
N ASP A 713 28.10 -24.49 28.40
CA ASP A 713 27.00 -24.53 29.39
C ASP A 713 25.62 -24.53 28.68
N ALA A 714 25.22 -25.69 28.11
CA ALA A 714 23.97 -25.85 27.36
C ALA A 714 23.38 -27.28 27.41
N ASP A 715 23.40 -27.90 28.59
CA ASP A 715 22.66 -29.13 28.92
C ASP A 715 21.98 -28.96 30.29
N GLU A 716 20.88 -29.68 30.53
CA GLU A 716 19.92 -29.49 31.64
C GLU A 716 19.15 -28.14 31.58
N GLU A 717 17.83 -28.06 31.78
CA GLU A 717 16.85 -29.05 32.28
C GLU A 717 15.49 -28.87 31.57
N ALA A 718 14.69 -29.94 31.49
CA ALA A 718 13.27 -29.91 31.14
C ALA A 718 12.46 -30.60 32.24
N PRO A 719 11.22 -30.15 32.48
CA PRO A 719 10.08 -30.94 32.04
C PRO A 719 9.00 -30.15 31.28
#